data_AF-A0A2G4FPE8-F1
#
_entry.id   AF-A0A2G4FPE8-F1
#
_cell.length_a   1.000
_cell.length_b   1.000
_cell.length_c   1.000
_cell.angle_alpha   90.00
_cell.angle_beta   90.00
_cell.angle_gamma   90.00
#
_symmetry.space_group_name_H-M   'P 1'
#
loop_
_entity.id
_entity.type
_entity.pdbx_description
1 polymer ?
#
loop_
_entity_poly.entity_id
_entity_poly.type
_entity_poly.pdbx_seq_one_letter_code
_entity_poly.pdbx_strand_id
1 'polypeptide(L)'
;MRASFLGELIAMATELKSPPEPRTSRSERAVEDQINRIEKQIRWIDVGTGVFGLLVMLFAYGLIVILLDRFLTLSSLARQFLFAGFAVSVGWWIYKRILTPLVQSVNPIYAALILEQAIPDAKNSLVNWVDLKNDRIPESVKLALGKRAAKDLKPHEDEEFVSSKQLFMIGTLAGGLFFALVILMVIFGKAPFFSMLGRTFTPFIETTIATRNTVAILTPEQGNITVAMGMPIDIVAKVTGKLPSAGSPESPRLMMRYHENEPWQTKFLGAGELSSEHKIRIPSSEVRSGFSYMVAAGDAKTKDYQVDVRLTPLIVDFQAAYKYRAYTGLPEATTAQRKISAPAGTAVKIRVRANCAVKDGTVRFFYGKDKTDKVYLIKSPSDPSLMEASFVLSQSGTYQIEFTSSVRDEYVDAMPAPLEAIADAAPTVDLMSPGKESTASVNGVLDLEAKIVDDFGVNKVVLKMIASGDRPLRPQVYRDEKALKLPSGGNLPSLLYKDFINIASLQAEDGLAYKATSGSYLDYWLEAEDACDFPKPNLGKSKVFRLTFADRAPDEQAKKDKEKAEEDKKQNEQKQDEKLKKENQQREEQKKNPQDQKNSDEKQQPGQQGEKAEGKESADKADGGNQGEGKGQEKSKNDEKGKGNPDNKGNDKDAKNDPMGNNEDFKDQEKRLNDALAKNNPDNSGKDDKNPMGKDPADKKGDSKGNENKDNAGKNDAKGLDKNMPKGNDPK
;
A
#
# COMPACT_ATOMS: atom_id res chain seq x y z
N MET A 1 -68.95 7.28 22.72
CA MET A 1 -69.58 8.21 21.75
C MET A 1 -70.04 7.38 20.56
N ARG A 2 -71.37 7.26 20.31
CA ARG A 2 -72.03 6.32 19.37
C ARG A 2 -71.78 4.83 19.74
N ALA A 3 -72.79 4.05 20.15
CA ALA A 3 -73.98 3.56 19.42
C ALA A 3 -73.58 2.52 18.35
N SER A 4 -73.83 1.21 18.53
CA SER A 4 -75.12 0.50 18.66
C SER A 4 -75.91 0.42 17.35
N PHE A 5 -76.07 -0.78 16.79
CA PHE A 5 -77.34 -1.44 16.40
C PHE A 5 -77.06 -2.82 15.76
N LEU A 6 -78.12 -3.63 15.56
CA LEU A 6 -78.13 -5.02 15.06
C LEU A 6 -77.55 -6.06 16.05
N GLY A 7 -78.36 -6.90 16.72
CA GLY A 7 -79.82 -6.91 16.81
C GLY A 7 -80.36 -8.18 17.48
N GLU A 8 -81.24 -8.04 18.46
CA GLU A 8 -81.88 -9.17 19.16
C GLU A 8 -82.99 -9.81 18.31
N LEU A 9 -82.93 -11.13 18.14
CA LEU A 9 -83.97 -12.05 17.64
C LEU A 9 -83.46 -13.47 17.99
N ILE A 10 -84.15 -14.37 18.69
CA ILE A 10 -85.54 -14.41 19.18
C ILE A 10 -85.56 -14.96 20.61
N ALA A 11 -86.45 -14.42 21.46
CA ALA A 11 -86.98 -15.11 22.62
C ALA A 11 -88.51 -14.87 22.70
N MET A 12 -89.26 -15.84 23.22
CA MET A 12 -90.74 -15.95 23.27
C MET A 12 -91.43 -16.45 21.98
N ALA A 13 -92.39 -17.36 22.20
CA ALA A 13 -93.26 -18.06 21.24
C ALA A 13 -92.52 -18.94 20.19
N THR A 14 -92.97 -20.16 19.86
CA THR A 14 -94.28 -20.80 20.12
C THR A 14 -94.10 -22.21 20.68
N GLU A 15 -94.98 -22.64 21.59
CA GLU A 15 -95.12 -24.05 22.00
C GLU A 15 -95.72 -24.87 20.84
N LEU A 16 -94.90 -25.25 19.86
CA LEU A 16 -95.28 -26.23 18.84
C LEU A 16 -95.14 -27.64 19.41
N LYS A 17 -96.15 -27.99 20.22
CA LYS A 17 -96.55 -29.35 20.62
C LYS A 17 -96.07 -30.40 19.61
N SER A 18 -95.04 -31.16 19.99
CA SER A 18 -94.53 -32.28 19.20
C SER A 18 -95.69 -33.21 18.81
N PRO A 19 -95.78 -33.66 17.54
CA PRO A 19 -96.75 -34.69 17.19
C PRO A 19 -96.47 -35.94 18.05
N PRO A 20 -97.51 -36.65 18.51
CA PRO A 20 -97.30 -37.84 19.34
C PRO A 20 -96.46 -38.86 18.58
N GLU A 21 -95.46 -39.45 19.24
CA GLU A 21 -94.72 -40.59 18.66
C GLU A 21 -95.74 -41.65 18.21
N PRO A 22 -95.64 -42.16 16.97
CA PRO A 22 -96.36 -43.37 16.62
C PRO A 22 -95.91 -44.48 17.58
N ARG A 23 -96.86 -45.31 18.03
CA ARG A 23 -96.60 -46.36 19.04
C ARG A 23 -95.84 -47.54 18.44
N THR A 24 -94.59 -47.29 18.05
CA THR A 24 -93.66 -48.28 17.51
C THR A 24 -93.59 -49.48 18.44
N SER A 25 -93.87 -50.65 17.88
CA SER A 25 -93.86 -51.90 18.63
C SER A 25 -92.45 -52.21 19.13
N ARG A 26 -92.38 -53.02 20.20
CA ARG A 26 -91.09 -53.53 20.73
C ARG A 26 -90.29 -54.30 19.66
N SER A 27 -90.97 -54.82 18.64
CA SER A 27 -90.38 -55.45 17.44
C SER A 27 -89.64 -54.43 16.58
N GLU A 28 -90.30 -53.33 16.22
CA GLU A 28 -89.76 -52.31 15.31
C GLU A 28 -88.60 -51.55 15.95
N ARG A 29 -88.69 -51.24 17.26
CA ARG A 29 -87.57 -50.64 18.00
C ARG A 29 -86.32 -51.53 17.98
N ALA A 30 -86.46 -52.85 18.15
CA ALA A 30 -85.33 -53.78 18.12
C ALA A 30 -84.64 -53.84 16.73
N VAL A 31 -85.39 -53.77 15.63
CA VAL A 31 -84.84 -53.72 14.27
C VAL A 31 -84.12 -52.40 14.03
N GLU A 32 -84.73 -51.27 14.40
CA GLU A 32 -84.12 -49.93 14.29
C GLU A 32 -82.84 -49.82 15.14
N ASP A 33 -82.83 -50.38 16.37
CA ASP A 33 -81.67 -50.43 17.27
C ASP A 33 -80.52 -51.30 16.73
N GLN A 34 -80.80 -52.33 15.93
CA GLN A 34 -79.76 -53.10 15.24
C GLN A 34 -79.20 -52.37 14.01
N ILE A 35 -80.06 -51.80 13.16
CA ILE A 35 -79.61 -51.00 12.01
C ILE A 35 -78.75 -49.82 12.47
N ASN A 36 -79.17 -49.12 13.54
CA ASN A 36 -78.37 -48.06 14.17
C ASN A 36 -77.04 -48.55 14.78
N ARG A 37 -76.91 -49.83 15.16
CA ARG A 37 -75.64 -50.42 15.59
C ARG A 37 -74.72 -50.68 14.40
N ILE A 38 -75.25 -51.23 13.30
CA ILE A 38 -74.48 -51.50 12.07
C ILE A 38 -74.05 -50.21 11.39
N GLU A 39 -74.91 -49.18 11.30
CA GLU A 39 -74.50 -47.86 10.81
C GLU A 39 -73.35 -47.24 11.62
N LYS A 40 -73.34 -47.45 12.94
CA LYS A 40 -72.23 -47.01 13.80
C LYS A 40 -70.97 -47.86 13.57
N GLN A 41 -71.08 -49.18 13.44
CA GLN A 41 -69.95 -50.07 13.14
C GLN A 41 -69.30 -49.70 11.79
N ILE A 42 -70.10 -49.56 10.72
CA ILE A 42 -69.62 -49.12 9.40
C ILE A 42 -68.87 -47.78 9.53
N ARG A 43 -69.48 -46.79 10.19
CA ARG A 43 -68.86 -45.46 10.38
C ARG A 43 -67.57 -45.52 11.19
N TRP A 44 -67.49 -46.34 12.23
CA TRP A 44 -66.25 -46.54 13.01
C TRP A 44 -65.17 -47.27 12.20
N ILE A 45 -65.54 -48.23 11.36
CA ILE A 45 -64.60 -48.93 10.46
C ILE A 45 -64.07 -48.00 9.37
N ASP A 46 -64.91 -47.15 8.77
CA ASP A 46 -64.50 -46.12 7.81
C ASP A 46 -63.59 -45.07 8.45
N VAL A 47 -63.95 -44.55 9.62
CA VAL A 47 -63.12 -43.58 10.37
C VAL A 47 -61.80 -44.20 10.81
N GLY A 48 -61.81 -45.44 11.32
CA GLY A 48 -60.60 -46.19 11.66
C GLY A 48 -59.71 -46.39 10.43
N THR A 49 -60.31 -46.74 9.28
CA THR A 49 -59.61 -46.88 8.00
C THR A 49 -59.00 -45.55 7.54
N GLY A 50 -59.71 -44.44 7.75
CA GLY A 50 -59.20 -43.08 7.55
C GLY A 50 -57.99 -42.75 8.42
N VAL A 51 -58.06 -43.08 9.73
CA VAL A 51 -57.00 -42.85 10.72
C VAL A 51 -55.76 -43.71 10.47
N PHE A 52 -55.90 -45.01 10.19
CA PHE A 52 -54.76 -45.84 9.78
C PHE A 52 -54.17 -45.36 8.44
N GLY A 53 -54.99 -44.82 7.53
CA GLY A 53 -54.51 -44.15 6.32
C GLY A 53 -53.64 -42.90 6.59
N LEU A 54 -53.95 -42.13 7.64
CA LEU A 54 -53.09 -41.03 8.10
C LEU A 54 -51.75 -41.55 8.64
N LEU A 55 -51.75 -42.64 9.40
CA LEU A 55 -50.51 -43.27 9.89
C LEU A 55 -49.64 -43.80 8.74
N VAL A 56 -50.24 -44.44 7.73
CA VAL A 56 -49.53 -44.85 6.49
C VAL A 56 -48.86 -43.65 5.83
N MET A 57 -49.60 -42.55 5.59
CA MET A 57 -49.02 -41.36 4.96
C MET A 57 -47.93 -40.69 5.83
N LEU A 58 -48.12 -40.62 7.14
CA LEU A 58 -47.13 -40.04 8.08
C LEU A 58 -45.82 -40.81 8.06
N PHE A 59 -45.88 -42.15 8.16
CA PHE A 59 -44.69 -42.99 8.14
C PHE A 59 -44.04 -43.05 6.75
N ALA A 60 -44.84 -43.07 5.67
CA ALA A 60 -44.33 -43.00 4.31
C ALA A 60 -43.61 -41.66 4.03
N TYR A 61 -44.20 -40.52 4.42
CA TYR A 61 -43.56 -39.20 4.30
C TYR A 61 -42.25 -39.15 5.07
N GLY A 62 -42.25 -39.58 6.34
CA GLY A 62 -41.04 -39.61 7.17
C GLY A 62 -39.93 -40.47 6.55
N LEU A 63 -40.27 -41.67 6.08
CA LEU A 63 -39.31 -42.60 5.46
C LEU A 63 -38.76 -42.04 4.13
N ILE A 64 -39.62 -41.49 3.27
CA ILE A 64 -39.22 -40.91 1.98
C ILE A 64 -38.30 -39.69 2.20
N VAL A 65 -38.65 -38.75 3.09
CA VAL A 65 -37.83 -37.55 3.32
C VAL A 65 -36.50 -37.89 3.98
N ILE A 66 -36.44 -38.85 4.91
CA ILE A 66 -35.17 -39.31 5.51
C ILE A 66 -34.25 -39.93 4.45
N LEU A 67 -34.78 -40.73 3.52
CA LEU A 67 -34.00 -41.27 2.41
C LEU A 67 -33.55 -40.18 1.42
N LEU A 68 -34.41 -39.22 1.07
CA LEU A 68 -34.07 -38.14 0.15
C LEU A 68 -33.06 -37.16 0.75
N ASP A 69 -33.17 -36.76 2.02
CA ASP A 69 -32.15 -35.90 2.68
C ASP A 69 -30.80 -36.63 2.81
N ARG A 70 -30.81 -37.97 2.91
CA ARG A 70 -29.61 -38.81 2.92
C ARG A 70 -28.92 -38.93 1.55
N PHE A 71 -29.67 -39.01 0.45
CA PHE A 71 -29.11 -39.18 -0.91
C PHE A 71 -28.88 -37.87 -1.67
N LEU A 72 -29.68 -36.83 -1.41
CA LEU A 72 -29.71 -35.59 -2.20
C LEU A 72 -29.41 -34.31 -1.39
N THR A 73 -29.22 -34.41 -0.07
CA THR A 73 -28.94 -33.27 0.84
C THR A 73 -29.89 -32.09 0.63
N LEU A 74 -31.13 -32.23 1.08
CA LEU A 74 -32.23 -31.36 0.65
C LEU A 74 -32.10 -29.94 1.20
N SER A 75 -32.18 -28.96 0.29
CA SER A 75 -32.27 -27.54 0.64
C SER A 75 -33.48 -27.25 1.55
N SER A 76 -33.40 -26.16 2.31
CA SER A 76 -34.50 -25.69 3.17
C SER A 76 -35.80 -25.53 2.38
N LEU A 77 -35.74 -24.88 1.21
CA LEU A 77 -36.87 -24.74 0.29
C LEU A 77 -37.45 -26.08 -0.17
N ALA A 78 -36.61 -27.05 -0.57
CA ALA A 78 -37.09 -28.37 -1.00
C ALA A 78 -37.85 -29.10 0.12
N ARG A 79 -37.36 -29.04 1.37
CA ARG A 79 -38.04 -29.61 2.53
C ARG A 79 -39.35 -28.88 2.86
N GLN A 80 -39.41 -27.55 2.68
CA GLN A 80 -40.64 -26.77 2.86
C GLN A 80 -41.71 -27.12 1.82
N PHE A 81 -41.35 -27.28 0.54
CA PHE A 81 -42.29 -27.72 -0.50
C PHE A 81 -42.82 -29.14 -0.25
N LEU A 82 -41.95 -30.09 0.15
CA LEU A 82 -42.36 -31.45 0.50
C LEU A 82 -43.32 -31.47 1.70
N PHE A 83 -43.03 -30.69 2.75
CA PHE A 83 -43.89 -30.57 3.91
C PHE A 83 -45.24 -29.91 3.59
N ALA A 84 -45.25 -28.87 2.75
CA ALA A 84 -46.48 -28.23 2.28
C ALA A 84 -47.36 -29.19 1.46
N GLY A 85 -46.75 -29.95 0.53
CA GLY A 85 -47.46 -30.99 -0.24
C GLY A 85 -48.04 -32.10 0.65
N PHE A 86 -47.29 -32.52 1.67
CA PHE A 86 -47.77 -33.46 2.69
C PHE A 86 -48.95 -32.88 3.49
N ALA A 87 -48.86 -31.64 3.97
CA ALA A 87 -49.92 -30.98 4.74
C ALA A 87 -51.22 -30.85 3.93
N VAL A 88 -51.14 -30.47 2.64
CA VAL A 88 -52.30 -30.42 1.73
C VAL A 88 -52.89 -31.81 1.52
N SER A 89 -52.05 -32.84 1.33
CA SER A 89 -52.50 -34.23 1.14
C SER A 89 -53.22 -34.78 2.38
N VAL A 90 -52.67 -34.51 3.58
CA VAL A 90 -53.29 -34.86 4.87
C VAL A 90 -54.61 -34.12 5.06
N GLY A 91 -54.67 -32.81 4.78
CA GLY A 91 -55.90 -32.02 4.90
C GLY A 91 -57.02 -32.54 3.98
N TRP A 92 -56.69 -32.83 2.72
CA TRP A 92 -57.64 -33.42 1.76
C TRP A 92 -58.11 -34.82 2.18
N TRP A 93 -57.22 -35.64 2.73
CA TRP A 93 -57.58 -36.96 3.25
C TRP A 93 -58.48 -36.89 4.49
N ILE A 94 -58.17 -36.02 5.46
CA ILE A 94 -59.04 -35.78 6.63
C ILE A 94 -60.43 -35.35 6.17
N TYR A 95 -60.51 -34.37 5.26
CA TYR A 95 -61.77 -33.91 4.67
C TYR A 95 -62.57 -35.06 4.04
N LYS A 96 -61.94 -35.84 3.15
CA LYS A 96 -62.60 -36.88 2.35
C LYS A 96 -62.89 -38.19 3.09
N ARG A 97 -62.04 -38.61 4.04
CA ARG A 97 -62.09 -39.94 4.69
C ARG A 97 -62.48 -39.92 6.17
N ILE A 98 -62.49 -38.75 6.83
CA ILE A 98 -62.89 -38.64 8.23
C ILE A 98 -64.06 -37.67 8.38
N LEU A 99 -63.94 -36.44 7.87
CA LEU A 99 -64.98 -35.42 7.99
C LEU A 99 -66.23 -35.74 7.18
N THR A 100 -66.07 -36.12 5.91
CA THR A 100 -67.20 -36.48 5.02
C THR A 100 -68.09 -37.60 5.63
N PRO A 101 -67.58 -38.77 6.04
CA PRO A 101 -68.40 -39.82 6.67
C PRO A 101 -68.84 -39.53 8.12
N LEU A 102 -68.33 -38.47 8.78
CA LEU A 102 -68.89 -37.98 10.05
C LEU A 102 -70.13 -37.11 9.84
N VAL A 103 -70.14 -36.30 8.78
CA VAL A 103 -71.18 -35.31 8.49
C VAL A 103 -72.31 -35.89 7.61
N GLN A 104 -72.00 -36.83 6.72
CA GLN A 104 -73.00 -37.51 5.90
C GLN A 104 -73.64 -38.68 6.66
N SER A 105 -74.97 -38.74 6.68
CA SER A 105 -75.69 -39.91 7.17
C SER A 105 -75.49 -41.11 6.24
N VAL A 106 -75.16 -42.26 6.82
CA VAL A 106 -75.21 -43.54 6.09
C VAL A 106 -76.65 -43.75 5.60
N ASN A 107 -76.85 -44.26 4.39
CA ASN A 107 -78.19 -44.58 3.91
C ASN A 107 -78.71 -45.81 4.68
N PRO A 108 -79.84 -45.74 5.41
CA PRO A 108 -80.33 -46.87 6.20
C PRO A 108 -80.70 -48.08 5.31
N ILE A 109 -81.06 -47.85 4.03
CA ILE A 109 -81.33 -48.93 3.06
C ILE A 109 -80.03 -49.70 2.75
N TYR A 110 -78.87 -49.04 2.75
CA TYR A 110 -77.56 -49.68 2.54
C TYR A 110 -77.12 -50.50 3.77
N ALA A 111 -77.41 -50.01 4.98
CA ALA A 111 -77.18 -50.77 6.21
C ALA A 111 -78.10 -52.02 6.27
N ALA A 112 -79.36 -51.90 5.87
CA ALA A 112 -80.28 -53.03 5.72
C ALA A 112 -79.80 -54.03 4.66
N LEU A 113 -79.31 -53.57 3.51
CA LEU A 113 -78.79 -54.43 2.44
C LEU A 113 -77.59 -55.28 2.90
N ILE A 114 -76.64 -54.69 3.63
CA ILE A 114 -75.47 -55.42 4.17
C ILE A 114 -75.90 -56.50 5.16
N LEU A 115 -76.77 -56.13 6.11
CA LEU A 115 -77.30 -57.05 7.11
C LEU A 115 -78.09 -58.20 6.46
N GLU A 116 -78.88 -57.90 5.43
CA GLU A 116 -79.66 -58.93 4.74
C GLU A 116 -78.82 -59.85 3.85
N GLN A 117 -77.75 -59.34 3.21
CA GLN A 117 -76.78 -60.16 2.48
C GLN A 117 -76.03 -61.16 3.37
N ALA A 118 -76.00 -60.94 4.69
CA ALA A 118 -75.40 -61.85 5.65
C ALA A 118 -76.37 -62.91 6.20
N ILE A 119 -77.70 -62.74 6.07
CA ILE A 119 -78.72 -63.64 6.63
C ILE A 119 -79.41 -64.41 5.49
N PRO A 120 -79.08 -65.71 5.25
CA PRO A 120 -79.49 -66.43 4.05
C PRO A 120 -81.01 -66.59 3.83
N ASP A 121 -81.82 -66.47 4.88
CA ASP A 121 -83.27 -66.70 4.83
C ASP A 121 -84.12 -65.41 4.76
N ALA A 122 -83.51 -64.23 4.88
CA ALA A 122 -84.23 -62.96 5.13
C ALA A 122 -85.06 -62.43 3.93
N LYS A 123 -84.69 -62.74 2.68
CA LYS A 123 -85.56 -62.63 1.47
C LYS A 123 -86.30 -61.28 1.33
N ASN A 124 -85.55 -60.18 1.28
CA ASN A 124 -85.99 -58.78 1.23
C ASN A 124 -86.86 -58.32 2.43
N SER A 125 -86.91 -59.04 3.57
CA SER A 125 -87.77 -58.64 4.70
C SER A 125 -87.25 -57.43 5.48
N LEU A 126 -85.93 -57.19 5.48
CA LEU A 126 -85.31 -56.04 6.13
C LEU A 126 -85.28 -54.84 5.19
N VAL A 127 -84.86 -55.04 3.94
CA VAL A 127 -84.79 -53.96 2.93
C VAL A 127 -86.18 -53.38 2.68
N ASN A 128 -87.20 -54.21 2.44
CA ASN A 128 -88.58 -53.73 2.27
C ASN A 128 -89.13 -53.04 3.52
N TRP A 129 -88.69 -53.40 4.73
CA TRP A 129 -89.13 -52.70 5.94
C TRP A 129 -88.52 -51.31 6.05
N VAL A 130 -87.22 -51.14 5.75
CA VAL A 130 -86.57 -49.82 5.79
C VAL A 130 -87.07 -48.88 4.69
N ASP A 131 -87.42 -49.41 3.53
CA ASP A 131 -88.01 -48.66 2.42
C ASP A 131 -89.45 -48.22 2.78
N LEU A 132 -90.33 -49.20 3.07
CA LEU A 132 -91.77 -48.97 3.26
C LEU A 132 -92.15 -48.39 4.65
N LYS A 133 -91.24 -48.29 5.62
CA LYS A 133 -91.59 -47.71 6.95
C LYS A 133 -92.03 -46.25 6.87
N ASN A 134 -91.50 -45.49 5.91
CA ASN A 134 -91.85 -44.08 5.72
C ASN A 134 -93.10 -43.88 4.84
N ASP A 135 -93.48 -44.88 4.04
CA ASP A 135 -94.60 -44.79 3.10
C ASP A 135 -95.98 -44.81 3.76
N ARG A 136 -96.99 -44.36 3.02
CA ARG A 136 -98.40 -44.30 3.47
C ARG A 136 -99.13 -45.65 3.37
N ILE A 137 -98.49 -46.73 3.82
CA ILE A 137 -99.11 -48.07 3.93
C ILE A 137 -99.83 -48.26 5.28
N PRO A 138 -100.84 -49.15 5.38
CA PRO A 138 -101.61 -49.37 6.61
C PRO A 138 -100.76 -49.84 7.79
N GLU A 139 -101.10 -49.37 9.00
CA GLU A 139 -100.34 -49.64 10.23
C GLU A 139 -100.27 -51.14 10.58
N SER A 140 -101.32 -51.91 10.27
CA SER A 140 -101.32 -53.37 10.40
C SER A 140 -100.30 -54.07 9.49
N VAL A 141 -100.05 -53.52 8.29
CA VAL A 141 -99.04 -54.01 7.34
C VAL A 141 -97.65 -53.64 7.83
N LYS A 142 -97.44 -52.41 8.33
CA LYS A 142 -96.16 -52.00 8.95
C LYS A 142 -95.78 -52.92 10.12
N LEU A 143 -96.72 -53.15 11.03
CA LEU A 143 -96.54 -54.04 12.19
C LEU A 143 -96.29 -55.50 11.79
N ALA A 144 -96.90 -56.00 10.71
CA ALA A 144 -96.64 -57.34 10.19
C ALA A 144 -95.24 -57.45 9.56
N LEU A 145 -94.83 -56.45 8.80
CA LEU A 145 -93.52 -56.38 8.15
C LEU A 145 -92.39 -56.24 9.17
N GLY A 146 -92.55 -55.35 10.16
CA GLY A 146 -91.61 -55.17 11.27
C GLY A 146 -91.52 -56.38 12.20
N LYS A 147 -92.63 -57.10 12.46
CA LYS A 147 -92.59 -58.38 13.18
C LYS A 147 -91.90 -59.49 12.40
N ARG A 148 -91.97 -59.47 11.06
CA ARG A 148 -91.26 -60.43 10.21
C ARG A 148 -89.77 -60.14 10.22
N ALA A 149 -89.35 -58.91 9.92
CA ALA A 149 -87.95 -58.49 10.04
C ALA A 149 -87.38 -58.82 11.43
N ALA A 150 -88.08 -58.47 12.52
CA ALA A 150 -87.66 -58.78 13.89
C ALA A 150 -87.65 -60.29 14.26
N LYS A 151 -88.28 -61.15 13.45
CA LYS A 151 -88.21 -62.61 13.61
C LYS A 151 -87.02 -63.18 12.83
N ASP A 152 -86.84 -62.71 11.61
CA ASP A 152 -85.77 -63.15 10.70
C ASP A 152 -84.38 -62.69 11.20
N LEU A 153 -84.33 -61.55 11.92
CA LEU A 153 -83.15 -60.95 12.55
C LEU A 153 -82.66 -61.69 13.81
N LYS A 154 -83.58 -62.22 14.61
CA LYS A 154 -83.32 -62.75 15.96
C LYS A 154 -82.31 -63.89 16.09
N PRO A 155 -82.13 -64.81 15.12
CA PRO A 155 -81.14 -65.87 15.25
C PRO A 155 -79.69 -65.39 15.16
N HIS A 156 -79.46 -64.14 14.72
CA HIS A 156 -78.12 -63.62 14.36
C HIS A 156 -77.80 -62.26 15.05
N GLU A 157 -78.37 -61.96 16.24
CA GLU A 157 -78.15 -60.64 16.89
C GLU A 157 -76.68 -60.35 17.27
N ASP A 158 -75.83 -61.38 17.32
CA ASP A 158 -74.44 -61.32 17.83
C ASP A 158 -73.33 -61.51 16.76
N GLU A 159 -73.66 -61.64 15.47
CA GLU A 159 -72.65 -61.87 14.41
C GLU A 159 -72.04 -60.56 13.85
N GLU A 160 -70.72 -60.54 13.62
CA GLU A 160 -70.00 -59.35 13.13
C GLU A 160 -70.04 -59.26 11.60
N PHE A 161 -71.13 -58.74 11.06
CA PHE A 161 -71.42 -58.73 9.62
C PHE A 161 -70.51 -57.83 8.74
N VAL A 162 -69.74 -56.91 9.32
CA VAL A 162 -68.98 -55.89 8.56
C VAL A 162 -67.51 -56.28 8.43
N SER A 163 -67.07 -56.62 7.22
CA SER A 163 -65.73 -57.19 7.02
C SER A 163 -64.59 -56.16 7.18
N SER A 164 -63.92 -56.15 8.33
CA SER A 164 -62.75 -55.31 8.67
C SER A 164 -61.46 -55.59 7.86
N LYS A 165 -61.56 -56.23 6.68
CA LYS A 165 -60.42 -56.61 5.82
C LYS A 165 -59.60 -55.40 5.34
N GLN A 166 -60.25 -54.30 4.97
CA GLN A 166 -59.55 -53.08 4.52
C GLN A 166 -58.81 -52.39 5.67
N LEU A 167 -59.45 -52.31 6.85
CA LEU A 167 -58.86 -51.82 8.08
C LEU A 167 -57.60 -52.62 8.46
N PHE A 168 -57.64 -53.95 8.36
CA PHE A 168 -56.50 -54.82 8.64
C PHE A 168 -55.35 -54.67 7.62
N MET A 169 -55.65 -54.54 6.31
CA MET A 169 -54.61 -54.32 5.29
C MET A 169 -53.89 -52.97 5.46
N ILE A 170 -54.63 -51.91 5.79
CA ILE A 170 -54.03 -50.57 5.99
C ILE A 170 -53.31 -50.51 7.35
N GLY A 171 -53.80 -51.22 8.37
CA GLY A 171 -53.12 -51.41 9.66
C GLY A 171 -51.80 -52.18 9.53
N THR A 172 -51.74 -53.27 8.75
CA THR A 172 -50.50 -54.02 8.51
C THR A 172 -49.50 -53.22 7.66
N LEU A 173 -49.97 -52.44 6.69
CA LEU A 173 -49.12 -51.49 5.94
C LEU A 173 -48.53 -50.39 6.85
N ALA A 174 -49.33 -49.81 7.76
CA ALA A 174 -48.85 -48.84 8.74
C ALA A 174 -47.80 -49.46 9.67
N GLY A 175 -48.04 -50.69 10.16
CA GLY A 175 -47.08 -51.43 10.99
C GLY A 175 -45.76 -51.73 10.27
N GLY A 176 -45.81 -52.10 8.98
CA GLY A 176 -44.62 -52.34 8.16
C GLY A 176 -43.78 -51.08 7.94
N LEU A 177 -44.41 -49.94 7.65
CA LEU A 177 -43.73 -48.65 7.51
C LEU A 177 -43.12 -48.17 8.84
N PHE A 178 -43.83 -48.36 9.96
CA PHE A 178 -43.30 -48.10 11.30
C PHE A 178 -42.07 -48.97 11.61
N PHE A 179 -42.12 -50.27 11.31
CA PHE A 179 -41.00 -51.18 11.52
C PHE A 179 -39.77 -50.81 10.67
N ALA A 180 -39.98 -50.35 9.43
CA ALA A 180 -38.91 -49.83 8.58
C ALA A 180 -38.23 -48.58 9.17
N LEU A 181 -39.00 -47.67 9.79
CA LEU A 181 -38.44 -46.53 10.54
C LEU A 181 -37.64 -46.96 11.78
N VAL A 182 -38.08 -48.00 12.49
CA VAL A 182 -37.32 -48.58 13.62
C VAL A 182 -36.00 -49.21 13.14
N ILE A 183 -36.00 -49.91 12.01
CA ILE A 183 -34.78 -50.43 11.38
C ILE A 183 -33.81 -49.28 11.02
N LEU A 184 -34.30 -48.20 10.41
CA LEU A 184 -33.49 -47.02 10.09
C LEU A 184 -32.88 -46.37 11.35
N MET A 185 -33.64 -46.30 12.46
CA MET A 185 -33.13 -45.81 13.75
C MET A 185 -31.99 -46.68 14.30
N VAL A 186 -32.07 -48.01 14.13
CA VAL A 186 -31.00 -48.94 14.56
C VAL A 186 -29.76 -48.81 13.67
N ILE A 187 -29.93 -48.71 12.35
CA ILE A 187 -28.81 -48.61 11.39
C ILE A 187 -28.05 -47.28 11.52
N PHE A 188 -28.76 -46.15 11.65
CA PHE A 188 -28.11 -44.83 11.77
C PHE A 188 -27.69 -44.49 13.20
N GLY A 189 -28.37 -45.07 14.20
CA GLY A 189 -28.22 -44.73 15.61
C GLY A 189 -29.15 -43.61 16.05
N LYS A 190 -29.48 -43.60 17.35
CA LYS A 190 -30.55 -42.75 17.93
C LYS A 190 -30.38 -41.26 17.64
N ALA A 191 -29.21 -40.68 17.91
CA ALA A 191 -28.97 -39.24 17.79
C ALA A 191 -29.14 -38.69 16.35
N PRO A 192 -28.45 -39.22 15.31
CA PRO A 192 -28.65 -38.74 13.94
C PRO A 192 -30.06 -39.05 13.41
N PHE A 193 -30.67 -40.18 13.80
CA PHE A 193 -32.06 -40.48 13.42
C PHE A 193 -33.04 -39.42 13.93
N PHE A 194 -33.00 -39.06 15.21
CA PHE A 194 -33.86 -38.02 15.75
C PHE A 194 -33.53 -36.62 15.19
N SER A 195 -32.27 -36.35 14.83
CA SER A 195 -31.88 -35.11 14.11
C SER A 195 -32.52 -35.03 12.70
N MET A 196 -32.49 -36.12 11.92
CA MET A 196 -33.14 -36.20 10.61
C MET A 196 -34.67 -36.16 10.72
N LEU A 197 -35.25 -36.84 11.70
CA LEU A 197 -36.69 -36.82 11.97
C LEU A 197 -37.17 -35.41 12.36
N GLY A 198 -36.40 -34.71 13.19
CA GLY A 198 -36.62 -33.28 13.49
C GLY A 198 -36.62 -32.44 12.21
N ARG A 199 -35.54 -32.48 11.43
CA ARG A 199 -35.40 -31.76 10.13
C ARG A 199 -36.50 -32.05 9.11
N THR A 200 -37.21 -33.18 9.26
CA THR A 200 -38.34 -33.62 8.40
C THR A 200 -39.68 -33.02 8.80
N PHE A 201 -39.88 -32.72 10.10
CA PHE A 201 -41.13 -32.17 10.64
C PHE A 201 -41.02 -30.70 11.11
N THR A 202 -39.82 -30.13 11.23
CA THR A 202 -39.58 -28.70 11.48
C THR A 202 -38.73 -28.05 10.36
N PRO A 203 -39.20 -28.06 9.09
CA PRO A 203 -38.44 -27.58 7.92
C PRO A 203 -38.18 -26.05 7.89
N PHE A 204 -38.67 -25.32 8.89
CA PHE A 204 -38.51 -23.87 9.05
C PHE A 204 -37.28 -23.48 9.89
N ILE A 205 -36.55 -24.45 10.47
CA ILE A 205 -35.37 -24.21 11.30
C ILE A 205 -34.13 -24.82 10.62
N GLU A 206 -33.09 -24.01 10.42
CA GLU A 206 -31.80 -24.46 9.88
C GLU A 206 -30.96 -25.19 10.95
N THR A 207 -31.47 -26.34 11.39
CA THR A 207 -30.72 -27.28 12.21
C THR A 207 -29.65 -27.97 11.37
N THR A 208 -28.39 -27.71 11.69
CA THR A 208 -27.26 -28.51 11.18
C THR A 208 -27.42 -29.96 11.61
N ILE A 209 -26.90 -30.89 10.80
CA ILE A 209 -26.91 -32.32 11.16
C ILE A 209 -26.02 -32.48 12.40
N ALA A 210 -26.49 -33.25 13.38
CA ALA A 210 -25.70 -33.57 14.57
C ALA A 210 -24.49 -34.44 14.18
N THR A 211 -23.33 -33.80 14.00
CA THR A 211 -22.05 -34.45 13.71
C THR A 211 -21.51 -35.22 14.91
N ARG A 212 -20.73 -36.26 14.65
CA ARG A 212 -20.08 -37.09 15.69
C ARG A 212 -18.92 -36.36 16.37
N ASN A 213 -18.32 -35.41 15.65
CA ASN A 213 -17.29 -34.52 16.16
C ASN A 213 -17.83 -33.07 16.26
N THR A 214 -17.14 -32.23 17.04
CA THR A 214 -17.34 -30.78 17.06
C THR A 214 -15.97 -30.08 16.98
N VAL A 215 -15.93 -28.94 16.29
CA VAL A 215 -14.72 -28.13 16.10
C VAL A 215 -15.04 -26.69 16.52
N ALA A 216 -14.23 -26.13 17.40
CA ALA A 216 -14.26 -24.71 17.77
C ALA A 216 -12.86 -24.11 17.57
N ILE A 217 -12.78 -22.90 17.02
CA ILE A 217 -11.51 -22.16 17.01
C ILE A 217 -11.25 -21.61 18.42
N LEU A 218 -10.02 -21.75 18.90
CA LEU A 218 -9.53 -21.10 20.13
C LEU A 218 -8.66 -19.88 19.79
N THR A 219 -7.93 -19.93 18.69
CA THR A 219 -7.04 -18.84 18.27
C THR A 219 -7.12 -18.67 16.75
N PRO A 220 -7.43 -17.45 16.25
CA PRO A 220 -7.95 -16.28 16.99
C PRO A 220 -9.35 -16.53 17.58
N GLU A 221 -9.69 -15.87 18.71
CA GLU A 221 -10.93 -16.11 19.48
C GLU A 221 -12.23 -15.93 18.68
N GLN A 222 -12.24 -15.04 17.69
CA GLN A 222 -13.38 -14.77 16.81
C GLN A 222 -13.28 -15.45 15.44
N GLY A 223 -12.21 -16.22 15.19
CA GLY A 223 -11.84 -16.78 13.88
C GLY A 223 -11.33 -15.76 12.85
N ASN A 224 -11.91 -14.57 12.79
CA ASN A 224 -11.37 -13.48 11.96
C ASN A 224 -10.22 -12.74 12.68
N ILE A 225 -9.20 -12.31 11.93
CA ILE A 225 -8.07 -11.53 12.46
C ILE A 225 -7.40 -10.69 11.35
N THR A 226 -6.95 -9.49 11.68
CA THR A 226 -6.03 -8.71 10.84
C THR A 226 -4.61 -8.81 11.40
N VAL A 227 -3.64 -9.17 10.56
CA VAL A 227 -2.22 -9.33 10.93
C VAL A 227 -1.31 -8.42 10.09
N ALA A 228 -0.17 -8.02 10.64
CA ALA A 228 0.80 -7.22 9.91
C ALA A 228 1.52 -8.04 8.81
N MET A 229 1.74 -7.42 7.65
CA MET A 229 2.43 -8.07 6.53
C MET A 229 3.83 -8.55 6.95
N GLY A 230 4.12 -9.84 6.72
CA GLY A 230 5.39 -10.45 7.13
C GLY A 230 5.37 -11.14 8.50
N MET A 231 4.26 -11.09 9.25
CA MET A 231 4.07 -11.91 10.45
C MET A 231 3.51 -13.31 10.11
N PRO A 232 3.90 -14.37 10.83
CA PRO A 232 3.21 -15.66 10.80
C PRO A 232 1.90 -15.60 11.61
N ILE A 233 1.00 -16.54 11.40
CA ILE A 233 -0.22 -16.74 12.20
C ILE A 233 -0.29 -18.16 12.72
N ASP A 234 -0.62 -18.32 14.00
CA ASP A 234 -0.90 -19.60 14.64
C ASP A 234 -2.42 -19.79 14.76
N ILE A 235 -2.95 -20.83 14.09
CA ILE A 235 -4.36 -21.19 14.14
C ILE A 235 -4.50 -22.41 15.06
N VAL A 236 -5.33 -22.26 16.11
CA VAL A 236 -5.57 -23.30 17.12
C VAL A 236 -7.05 -23.64 17.15
N ALA A 237 -7.37 -24.93 17.03
CA ALA A 237 -8.73 -25.45 17.06
C ALA A 237 -8.87 -26.55 18.12
N LYS A 238 -9.93 -26.45 18.93
CA LYS A 238 -10.38 -27.51 19.83
C LYS A 238 -11.29 -28.45 19.07
N VAL A 239 -10.93 -29.74 19.04
CA VAL A 239 -11.71 -30.81 18.42
C VAL A 239 -12.12 -31.79 19.51
N THR A 240 -13.41 -32.11 19.59
CA THR A 240 -13.92 -33.14 20.49
C THR A 240 -14.84 -34.10 19.76
N GLY A 241 -14.76 -35.40 20.09
CA GLY A 241 -15.44 -36.48 19.37
C GLY A 241 -14.52 -37.69 19.20
N LYS A 242 -14.89 -38.62 18.31
CA LYS A 242 -14.04 -39.77 17.97
C LYS A 242 -13.20 -39.42 16.74
N LEU A 243 -12.01 -38.87 16.97
CA LEU A 243 -11.07 -38.58 15.90
C LEU A 243 -10.54 -39.90 15.28
N PRO A 244 -10.43 -40.00 13.95
CA PRO A 244 -9.73 -41.10 13.28
C PRO A 244 -8.21 -40.89 13.34
N SER A 245 -7.45 -41.95 13.01
CA SER A 245 -5.99 -41.97 13.08
C SER A 245 -5.32 -40.81 12.34
N ALA A 246 -4.19 -40.33 12.88
CA ALA A 246 -3.40 -39.25 12.27
C ALA A 246 -3.02 -39.58 10.81
N GLY A 247 -3.09 -38.58 9.93
CA GLY A 247 -2.83 -38.73 8.50
C GLY A 247 -4.00 -39.29 7.67
N SER A 248 -5.12 -39.68 8.28
CA SER A 248 -6.34 -40.03 7.54
C SER A 248 -6.99 -38.79 6.89
N PRO A 249 -7.74 -38.93 5.77
CA PRO A 249 -8.45 -37.81 5.14
C PRO A 249 -9.46 -37.09 6.05
N GLU A 250 -9.93 -37.79 7.08
CA GLU A 250 -10.86 -37.27 8.09
C GLU A 250 -10.16 -36.61 9.29
N SER A 251 -8.83 -36.67 9.39
CA SER A 251 -8.09 -36.03 10.49
C SER A 251 -8.21 -34.49 10.48
N PRO A 252 -7.94 -33.81 11.62
CA PRO A 252 -8.06 -32.35 11.73
C PRO A 252 -7.20 -31.61 10.71
N ARG A 253 -7.86 -30.80 9.88
CA ARG A 253 -7.24 -30.10 8.75
C ARG A 253 -7.79 -28.70 8.56
N LEU A 254 -6.89 -27.78 8.24
CA LEU A 254 -7.14 -26.41 7.82
C LEU A 254 -7.38 -26.45 6.31
N MET A 255 -8.47 -25.86 5.87
CA MET A 255 -8.75 -25.59 4.46
C MET A 255 -8.62 -24.08 4.25
N MET A 256 -7.78 -23.64 3.31
CA MET A 256 -7.53 -22.22 3.00
C MET A 256 -7.62 -21.93 1.49
N ARG A 257 -7.99 -20.71 1.11
CA ARG A 257 -7.95 -20.18 -0.27
C ARG A 257 -7.61 -18.69 -0.27
N TYR A 258 -6.90 -18.21 -1.28
CA TYR A 258 -6.54 -16.78 -1.41
C TYR A 258 -7.60 -16.00 -2.17
N HIS A 259 -8.21 -16.64 -3.17
CA HIS A 259 -9.32 -16.09 -3.95
C HIS A 259 -10.53 -17.04 -3.96
N GLU A 260 -11.75 -16.50 -4.10
CA GLU A 260 -12.97 -17.32 -3.99
C GLU A 260 -13.06 -18.42 -5.06
N ASN A 261 -12.50 -18.16 -6.24
CA ASN A 261 -12.49 -19.07 -7.39
C ASN A 261 -11.41 -20.18 -7.30
N GLU A 262 -10.57 -20.17 -6.26
CA GLU A 262 -9.52 -21.17 -6.09
C GLU A 262 -10.01 -22.43 -5.35
N PRO A 263 -9.47 -23.62 -5.66
CA PRO A 263 -9.72 -24.81 -4.87
C PRO A 263 -9.09 -24.69 -3.47
N TRP A 264 -9.84 -25.09 -2.45
CA TRP A 264 -9.39 -25.11 -1.05
C TRP A 264 -8.13 -25.95 -0.85
N GLN A 265 -7.00 -25.29 -0.58
CA GLN A 265 -5.75 -25.93 -0.20
C GLN A 265 -5.88 -26.52 1.21
N THR A 266 -5.45 -27.77 1.41
CA THR A 266 -5.65 -28.51 2.66
C THR A 266 -4.32 -28.75 3.36
N LYS A 267 -4.24 -28.42 4.66
CA LYS A 267 -3.09 -28.69 5.54
C LYS A 267 -3.55 -29.36 6.82
N PHE A 268 -2.87 -30.43 7.25
CA PHE A 268 -3.19 -31.08 8.53
C PHE A 268 -2.71 -30.25 9.72
N LEU A 269 -3.50 -30.20 10.80
CA LEU A 269 -3.07 -29.59 12.05
C LEU A 269 -2.26 -30.60 12.86
N GLY A 270 -1.17 -30.14 13.49
CA GLY A 270 -0.45 -30.90 14.51
C GLY A 270 -1.23 -30.99 15.82
N ALA A 271 -0.71 -31.74 16.79
CA ALA A 271 -1.24 -31.74 18.15
C ALA A 271 -0.98 -30.41 18.86
N GLY A 272 -1.96 -29.95 19.64
CA GLY A 272 -1.86 -28.81 20.56
C GLY A 272 -1.14 -29.17 21.85
N GLU A 273 -1.44 -28.45 22.93
CA GLU A 273 -0.90 -28.74 24.27
C GLU A 273 -1.85 -29.62 25.07
N LEU A 274 -3.16 -29.45 24.91
CA LEU A 274 -4.14 -30.44 25.35
C LEU A 274 -4.43 -31.47 24.24
N SER A 275 -4.80 -32.69 24.63
CA SER A 275 -5.14 -33.79 23.70
C SER A 275 -6.40 -33.54 22.86
N SER A 276 -7.22 -32.55 23.21
CA SER A 276 -8.36 -32.05 22.41
C SER A 276 -8.00 -30.89 21.49
N GLU A 277 -6.75 -30.42 21.49
CA GLU A 277 -6.33 -29.26 20.73
C GLU A 277 -5.46 -29.66 19.54
N HIS A 278 -5.61 -28.90 18.48
CA HIS A 278 -4.85 -29.04 17.26
C HIS A 278 -4.37 -27.67 16.82
N LYS A 279 -3.10 -27.56 16.40
CA LYS A 279 -2.48 -26.28 16.02
C LYS A 279 -1.71 -26.37 14.70
N ILE A 280 -1.70 -25.27 13.96
CA ILE A 280 -0.88 -25.09 12.77
C ILE A 280 -0.34 -23.67 12.71
N ARG A 281 0.98 -23.53 12.49
CA ARG A 281 1.65 -22.27 12.20
C ARG A 281 1.70 -22.06 10.69
N ILE A 282 1.11 -20.97 10.21
CA ILE A 282 1.21 -20.55 8.81
C ILE A 282 2.39 -19.56 8.69
N PRO A 283 3.39 -19.84 7.84
CA PRO A 283 4.55 -18.98 7.69
C PRO A 283 4.18 -17.66 7.01
N SER A 284 4.90 -16.59 7.32
CA SER A 284 4.64 -15.24 6.80
C SER A 284 4.71 -15.10 5.27
N SER A 285 5.39 -16.03 4.59
CA SER A 285 5.38 -16.16 3.13
C SER A 285 3.99 -16.46 2.55
N GLU A 286 3.15 -17.16 3.32
CA GLU A 286 1.79 -17.57 2.94
C GLU A 286 0.72 -16.66 3.55
N VAL A 287 1.06 -15.83 4.54
CA VAL A 287 0.13 -14.82 5.07
C VAL A 287 -0.04 -13.64 4.10
N ARG A 288 0.96 -13.36 3.24
CA ARG A 288 1.19 -12.12 2.46
C ARG A 288 -0.03 -11.32 1.96
N SER A 289 -1.05 -11.96 1.39
CA SER A 289 -2.20 -11.29 0.78
C SER A 289 -3.47 -11.29 1.64
N GLY A 290 -3.44 -11.95 2.80
CA GLY A 290 -4.63 -12.48 3.45
C GLY A 290 -5.18 -13.73 2.76
N PHE A 291 -6.05 -14.47 3.46
CA PHE A 291 -6.71 -15.68 2.96
C PHE A 291 -8.01 -15.98 3.72
N SER A 292 -8.96 -16.64 3.07
CA SER A 292 -10.12 -17.25 3.74
C SER A 292 -9.75 -18.65 4.26
N TYR A 293 -10.27 -19.05 5.42
CA TYR A 293 -10.05 -20.39 5.97
C TYR A 293 -11.25 -21.00 6.70
N MET A 294 -11.25 -22.32 6.82
CA MET A 294 -12.10 -23.10 7.73
C MET A 294 -11.32 -24.29 8.31
N VAL A 295 -11.73 -24.82 9.46
CA VAL A 295 -11.15 -26.07 10.01
C VAL A 295 -12.17 -27.20 9.93
N ALA A 296 -11.72 -28.37 9.51
CA ALA A 296 -12.53 -29.58 9.37
C ALA A 296 -11.93 -30.76 10.14
N ALA A 297 -12.74 -31.56 10.83
CA ALA A 297 -12.31 -32.77 11.52
C ALA A 297 -13.45 -33.80 11.58
N GLY A 298 -13.23 -34.99 11.02
CA GLY A 298 -14.28 -35.97 10.76
C GLY A 298 -15.36 -35.38 9.85
N ASP A 299 -16.60 -35.48 10.31
CA ASP A 299 -17.81 -34.95 9.69
C ASP A 299 -18.07 -33.46 10.00
N ALA A 300 -17.34 -32.86 10.95
CA ALA A 300 -17.52 -31.48 11.38
C ALA A 300 -16.64 -30.47 10.60
N LYS A 301 -17.19 -29.27 10.38
CA LYS A 301 -16.52 -28.10 9.82
C LYS A 301 -16.89 -26.85 10.64
N THR A 302 -15.97 -25.88 10.71
CA THR A 302 -16.29 -24.53 11.19
C THR A 302 -17.05 -23.72 10.14
N LYS A 303 -17.43 -22.49 10.49
CA LYS A 303 -17.73 -21.43 9.51
C LYS A 303 -16.46 -21.06 8.72
N ASP A 304 -16.65 -20.39 7.59
CA ASP A 304 -15.61 -19.62 6.91
C ASP A 304 -15.17 -18.43 7.78
N TYR A 305 -13.87 -18.20 7.83
CA TYR A 305 -13.19 -17.10 8.52
C TYR A 305 -12.19 -16.41 7.59
N GLN A 306 -11.73 -15.21 7.95
CA GLN A 306 -10.85 -14.39 7.14
C GLN A 306 -9.63 -13.91 7.93
N VAL A 307 -8.44 -14.11 7.35
CA VAL A 307 -7.19 -13.49 7.77
C VAL A 307 -6.91 -12.33 6.83
N ASP A 308 -6.98 -11.10 7.34
CA ASP A 308 -6.65 -9.88 6.59
C ASP A 308 -5.21 -9.47 6.82
N VAL A 309 -4.56 -8.88 5.81
CA VAL A 309 -3.22 -8.30 5.95
C VAL A 309 -3.26 -6.78 5.99
N ARG A 310 -2.66 -6.24 7.05
CA ARG A 310 -2.31 -4.83 7.20
C ARG A 310 -0.89 -4.60 6.71
N LEU A 311 -0.74 -3.75 5.70
CA LEU A 311 0.56 -3.22 5.30
C LEU A 311 1.06 -2.23 6.36
N THR A 312 2.21 -2.50 6.98
CA THR A 312 2.93 -1.46 7.73
C THR A 312 3.26 -0.33 6.75
N PRO A 313 2.81 0.92 6.98
CA PRO A 313 3.09 2.01 6.03
C PRO A 313 4.58 2.31 6.01
N LEU A 314 5.16 2.48 4.83
CA LEU A 314 6.59 2.73 4.61
C LEU A 314 6.80 3.65 3.41
N ILE A 315 7.80 4.52 3.47
CA ILE A 315 8.32 5.23 2.29
C ILE A 315 9.09 4.23 1.43
N VAL A 316 8.76 4.14 0.14
CA VAL A 316 9.42 3.27 -0.85
C VAL A 316 10.24 4.03 -1.88
N ASP A 317 9.92 5.30 -2.10
CA ASP A 317 10.67 6.22 -2.97
C ASP A 317 10.57 7.65 -2.43
N PHE A 318 11.65 8.41 -2.61
CA PHE A 318 11.81 9.78 -2.17
C PHE A 318 12.63 10.56 -3.19
N GLN A 319 12.17 11.76 -3.53
CA GLN A 319 12.86 12.65 -4.45
C GLN A 319 12.79 14.08 -3.94
N ALA A 320 13.93 14.76 -3.81
CA ALA A 320 14.03 16.18 -3.53
C ALA A 320 14.54 16.93 -4.76
N ALA A 321 13.73 17.84 -5.30
CA ALA A 321 14.08 18.74 -6.39
C ALA A 321 14.46 20.13 -5.82
N TYR A 322 15.56 20.67 -6.32
CA TYR A 322 16.15 21.95 -5.89
C TYR A 322 15.96 23.01 -6.98
N LYS A 323 15.29 24.11 -6.61
CA LYS A 323 15.24 25.34 -7.37
C LYS A 323 16.05 26.41 -6.65
N TYR A 324 17.30 26.53 -7.06
CA TYR A 324 18.25 27.51 -6.51
C TYR A 324 17.82 28.95 -6.83
N ARG A 325 18.41 29.91 -6.10
CA ARG A 325 18.17 31.34 -6.30
C ARG A 325 18.87 31.81 -7.56
N ALA A 326 18.23 32.72 -8.32
CA ALA A 326 18.69 33.13 -9.64
C ALA A 326 20.11 33.72 -9.65
N TYR A 327 20.53 34.32 -8.54
CA TYR A 327 21.87 34.88 -8.37
C TYR A 327 22.98 33.84 -8.34
N THR A 328 22.68 32.60 -7.90
CA THR A 328 23.70 31.53 -7.76
C THR A 328 24.19 30.98 -9.11
N GLY A 329 23.45 31.22 -10.19
CA GLY A 329 23.72 30.65 -11.52
C GLY A 329 23.56 29.12 -11.63
N LEU A 330 23.18 28.43 -10.55
CA LEU A 330 23.07 26.97 -10.50
C LEU A 330 21.83 26.46 -11.25
N PRO A 331 21.94 25.37 -12.06
CA PRO A 331 20.80 24.74 -12.70
C PRO A 331 19.91 24.01 -11.69
N GLU A 332 18.63 23.80 -12.00
CA GLU A 332 17.75 22.98 -11.15
C GLU A 332 18.29 21.55 -11.04
N ALA A 333 18.39 21.05 -9.82
CA ALA A 333 18.96 19.73 -9.51
C ALA A 333 17.92 18.83 -8.84
N THR A 334 18.18 17.51 -8.79
CA THR A 334 17.28 16.55 -8.13
C THR A 334 18.07 15.39 -7.54
N THR A 335 17.73 14.98 -6.32
CA THR A 335 18.35 13.85 -5.61
C THR A 335 17.30 12.89 -5.04
N ALA A 336 17.68 11.62 -4.87
CA ALA A 336 16.91 10.64 -4.09
C ALA A 336 17.38 10.52 -2.63
N GLN A 337 18.43 11.25 -2.24
CA GLN A 337 18.98 11.20 -0.88
C GLN A 337 18.09 11.93 0.13
N ARG A 338 17.96 11.36 1.34
CA ARG A 338 17.28 12.00 2.48
C ARG A 338 18.04 13.18 3.08
N LYS A 339 19.34 13.34 2.83
CA LYS A 339 20.07 14.56 3.20
C LYS A 339 19.63 15.68 2.26
N ILE A 340 19.05 16.74 2.82
CA ILE A 340 18.71 17.95 2.08
C ILE A 340 19.78 19.00 2.38
N SER A 341 20.54 19.39 1.36
CA SER A 341 21.65 20.33 1.48
C SER A 341 21.74 21.23 0.24
N ALA A 342 21.73 22.54 0.45
CA ALA A 342 21.80 23.56 -0.59
C ALA A 342 22.06 24.96 0.03
N PRO A 343 22.41 25.98 -0.78
CA PRO A 343 22.46 27.37 -0.32
C PRO A 343 21.16 27.84 0.32
N ALA A 344 21.27 28.67 1.36
CA ALA A 344 20.13 29.24 2.05
C ALA A 344 19.21 30.01 1.08
N GLY A 345 17.91 29.91 1.32
CA GLY A 345 16.89 30.50 0.44
C GLY A 345 16.50 29.63 -0.77
N THR A 346 17.19 28.51 -1.03
CA THR A 346 16.81 27.54 -2.06
C THR A 346 15.39 27.01 -1.83
N ALA A 347 14.57 26.98 -2.88
CA ALA A 347 13.25 26.36 -2.83
C ALA A 347 13.38 24.85 -3.07
N VAL A 348 12.89 24.04 -2.13
CA VAL A 348 12.95 22.59 -2.18
C VAL A 348 11.54 22.04 -2.36
N LYS A 349 11.34 21.21 -3.40
CA LYS A 349 10.13 20.42 -3.58
C LYS A 349 10.46 18.95 -3.36
N ILE A 350 9.86 18.35 -2.34
CA ILE A 350 9.97 16.91 -2.09
C ILE A 350 8.77 16.15 -2.66
N ARG A 351 9.03 14.92 -3.08
CA ARG A 351 8.05 13.87 -3.40
C ARG A 351 8.31 12.69 -2.49
N VAL A 352 7.23 12.07 -2.02
CA VAL A 352 7.25 10.93 -1.10
C VAL A 352 6.25 9.91 -1.60
N ARG A 353 6.70 8.70 -1.91
CA ARG A 353 5.85 7.58 -2.29
C ARG A 353 5.81 6.57 -1.15
N ALA A 354 4.60 6.21 -0.72
CA ALA A 354 4.37 5.15 0.24
C ALA A 354 4.14 3.79 -0.44
N ASN A 355 4.27 2.70 0.32
CA ASN A 355 3.83 1.35 -0.10
C ASN A 355 2.30 1.14 -0.10
N CYS A 356 1.53 2.13 0.33
CA CYS A 356 0.09 2.05 0.52
C CYS A 356 -0.61 3.37 0.16
N ALA A 357 -1.95 3.36 0.08
CA ALA A 357 -2.72 4.58 -0.12
C ALA A 357 -2.70 5.44 1.16
N VAL A 358 -2.38 6.73 1.01
CA VAL A 358 -2.23 7.66 2.14
C VAL A 358 -3.49 8.52 2.34
N LYS A 359 -3.77 8.91 3.59
CA LYS A 359 -4.88 9.80 3.98
C LYS A 359 -4.38 11.24 4.11
N ASP A 360 -3.36 11.46 4.94
CA ASP A 360 -2.70 12.74 5.19
C ASP A 360 -1.26 12.53 5.67
N GLY A 361 -0.47 13.61 5.74
CA GLY A 361 0.88 13.59 6.27
C GLY A 361 1.50 14.98 6.42
N THR A 362 2.65 15.03 7.08
CA THR A 362 3.43 16.24 7.38
C THR A 362 4.92 15.97 7.32
N VAL A 363 5.68 16.99 6.90
CA VAL A 363 7.11 17.13 7.18
C VAL A 363 7.24 17.97 8.44
N ARG A 364 7.88 17.46 9.49
CA ARG A 364 8.21 18.17 10.72
C ARG A 364 9.69 18.55 10.70
N PHE A 365 9.99 19.81 11.00
CA PHE A 365 11.35 20.34 11.02
C PHE A 365 11.78 20.66 12.46
N PHE A 366 13.06 20.45 12.75
CA PHE A 366 13.67 20.67 14.06
C PHE A 366 14.93 21.54 13.90
N TYR A 367 14.93 22.71 14.53
CA TYR A 367 15.98 23.73 14.43
C TYR A 367 16.60 23.99 15.81
N GLY A 368 17.52 23.12 16.22
CA GLY A 368 18.05 23.11 17.59
C GLY A 368 17.09 22.40 18.56
N LYS A 369 17.02 22.86 19.82
CA LYS A 369 16.23 22.19 20.87
C LYS A 369 14.74 22.54 20.83
N ASP A 370 14.41 23.82 20.76
CA ASP A 370 13.06 24.31 21.10
C ASP A 370 12.26 24.86 19.91
N LYS A 371 12.93 25.12 18.77
CA LYS A 371 12.27 25.61 17.56
C LYS A 371 11.90 24.43 16.64
N THR A 372 10.62 24.26 16.40
CA THR A 372 10.08 23.32 15.41
C THR A 372 9.17 24.04 14.41
N ASP A 373 8.98 23.44 13.25
CA ASP A 373 8.06 23.90 12.20
C ASP A 373 7.43 22.69 11.48
N LYS A 374 6.37 22.89 10.68
CA LYS A 374 5.75 21.81 9.90
C LYS A 374 5.15 22.28 8.57
N VAL A 375 5.29 21.45 7.55
CA VAL A 375 4.65 21.63 6.23
C VAL A 375 3.81 20.40 5.93
N TYR A 376 2.59 20.60 5.44
CA TYR A 376 1.67 19.51 5.08
C TYR A 376 2.08 18.85 3.76
N LEU A 377 1.99 17.52 3.70
CA LEU A 377 2.18 16.74 2.50
C LEU A 377 0.87 16.69 1.71
N ILE A 378 0.88 17.24 0.50
CA ILE A 378 -0.27 17.30 -0.40
C ILE A 378 -0.30 16.02 -1.22
N LYS A 379 -1.38 15.25 -1.08
CA LYS A 379 -1.60 14.00 -1.82
C LYS A 379 -1.80 14.26 -3.32
N SER A 380 -1.22 13.42 -4.18
CA SER A 380 -1.44 13.48 -5.62
C SER A 380 -2.87 13.07 -6.00
N PRO A 381 -3.57 13.82 -6.86
CA PRO A 381 -4.88 13.40 -7.40
C PRO A 381 -4.82 12.16 -8.29
N SER A 382 -3.67 11.89 -8.93
CA SER A 382 -3.52 10.79 -9.90
C SER A 382 -2.99 9.49 -9.28
N ASP A 383 -2.45 9.54 -8.07
CA ASP A 383 -1.75 8.43 -7.43
C ASP A 383 -1.97 8.47 -5.91
N PRO A 384 -2.76 7.55 -5.33
CA PRO A 384 -3.12 7.63 -3.93
C PRO A 384 -1.97 7.30 -2.97
N SER A 385 -0.82 6.83 -3.47
CA SER A 385 0.39 6.54 -2.69
C SER A 385 1.42 7.66 -2.71
N LEU A 386 1.25 8.67 -3.57
CA LEU A 386 2.20 9.75 -3.79
C LEU A 386 1.76 11.04 -3.06
N MET A 387 2.72 11.69 -2.42
CA MET A 387 2.57 13.01 -1.81
C MET A 387 3.69 13.95 -2.24
N GLU A 388 3.41 15.25 -2.27
CA GLU A 388 4.39 16.30 -2.52
C GLU A 388 4.33 17.38 -1.42
N ALA A 389 5.47 17.97 -1.08
CA ALA A 389 5.54 19.17 -0.23
C ALA A 389 6.56 20.16 -0.84
N SER A 390 6.45 21.44 -0.50
CA SER A 390 7.39 22.46 -0.96
C SER A 390 7.65 23.49 0.13
N PHE A 391 8.91 23.84 0.32
CA PHE A 391 9.38 24.75 1.37
C PHE A 391 10.66 25.47 0.95
N VAL A 392 11.07 26.48 1.72
CA VAL A 392 12.34 27.20 1.49
C VAL A 392 13.34 26.77 2.54
N LEU A 393 14.51 26.32 2.11
CA LEU A 393 15.62 25.93 2.98
C LEU A 393 16.26 27.18 3.59
N SER A 394 15.83 27.58 4.79
CA SER A 394 16.29 28.82 5.43
C SER A 394 17.28 28.64 6.57
N GLN A 395 17.29 27.47 7.22
CA GLN A 395 18.13 27.17 8.40
C GLN A 395 18.52 25.69 8.43
N SER A 396 19.67 25.38 9.02
CA SER A 396 20.13 24.00 9.24
C SER A 396 19.49 23.37 10.48
N GLY A 397 19.33 22.05 10.47
CA GLY A 397 18.63 21.27 11.48
C GLY A 397 18.40 19.84 11.03
N THR A 398 17.26 19.27 11.38
CA THR A 398 16.80 17.97 10.87
C THR A 398 15.31 18.01 10.51
N TYR A 399 14.83 16.99 9.80
CA TYR A 399 13.41 16.81 9.52
C TYR A 399 12.97 15.35 9.66
N GLN A 400 11.69 15.14 9.97
CA GLN A 400 11.02 13.84 9.91
C GLN A 400 9.79 13.92 9.02
N ILE A 401 9.48 12.84 8.33
CA ILE A 401 8.22 12.65 7.62
C ILE A 401 7.30 11.76 8.43
N GLU A 402 6.06 12.23 8.59
CA GLU A 402 4.97 11.60 9.33
C GLU A 402 3.79 11.46 8.37
N PHE A 403 3.14 10.29 8.29
CA PHE A 403 1.92 10.13 7.48
C PHE A 403 1.00 9.03 7.99
N THR A 404 -0.29 9.15 7.68
CA THR A 404 -1.33 8.19 8.06
C THR A 404 -1.91 7.50 6.83
N SER A 405 -1.95 6.17 6.81
CA SER A 405 -2.56 5.38 5.74
C SER A 405 -4.07 5.60 5.65
N SER A 406 -4.69 5.22 4.53
CA SER A 406 -6.14 5.20 4.36
C SER A 406 -6.85 4.27 5.37
N VAL A 407 -6.15 3.30 5.95
CA VAL A 407 -6.64 2.33 6.94
C VAL A 407 -6.48 2.86 8.39
N ARG A 408 -5.82 4.02 8.57
CA ARG A 408 -5.46 4.68 9.84
C ARG A 408 -4.29 4.01 10.59
N ASP A 409 -3.30 3.56 9.82
CA ASP A 409 -1.99 3.17 10.35
C ASP A 409 -0.99 4.32 10.15
N GLU A 410 -0.12 4.56 11.13
CA GLU A 410 0.82 5.68 11.13
C GLU A 410 2.24 5.25 10.75
N TYR A 411 2.96 6.14 10.05
CA TYR A 411 4.40 6.08 9.84
C TYR A 411 5.06 7.35 10.37
N VAL A 412 6.23 7.18 10.98
CA VAL A 412 7.14 8.24 11.39
C VAL A 412 8.56 7.78 11.01
N ASP A 413 9.38 8.68 10.44
CA ASP A 413 10.81 8.42 10.24
C ASP A 413 11.48 8.01 11.57
N ALA A 414 12.04 6.80 11.64
CA ALA A 414 12.66 6.28 12.86
C ALA A 414 13.88 7.09 13.36
N MET A 415 14.49 7.89 12.48
CA MET A 415 15.54 8.87 12.82
C MET A 415 15.37 10.12 11.94
N PRO A 416 15.49 11.34 12.48
CA PRO A 416 15.45 12.56 11.67
C PRO A 416 16.53 12.61 10.58
N ALA A 417 16.13 13.00 9.37
CA ALA A 417 17.01 13.21 8.24
C ALA A 417 17.71 14.60 8.32
N PRO A 418 18.98 14.75 7.88
CA PRO A 418 19.69 16.02 8.00
C PRO A 418 19.17 17.09 7.03
N LEU A 419 19.10 18.32 7.53
CA LEU A 419 18.75 19.53 6.79
C LEU A 419 19.88 20.56 6.93
N GLU A 420 20.47 20.99 5.82
CA GLU A 420 21.71 21.79 5.81
C GLU A 420 21.55 23.01 4.89
N ALA A 421 21.20 24.15 5.47
CA ALA A 421 21.22 25.43 4.78
C ALA A 421 22.66 25.97 4.79
N ILE A 422 23.33 25.89 3.65
CA ILE A 422 24.68 26.45 3.47
C ILE A 422 24.54 27.97 3.46
N ALA A 423 25.25 28.66 4.35
CA ALA A 423 25.28 30.11 4.37
C ALA A 423 26.14 30.65 3.22
N ASP A 424 25.67 31.72 2.59
CA ASP A 424 26.37 32.46 1.55
C ASP A 424 27.62 33.17 2.12
N ALA A 425 28.69 33.30 1.34
CA ALA A 425 29.93 33.90 1.82
C ALA A 425 29.95 35.42 1.61
N ALA A 426 30.92 36.10 2.24
CA ALA A 426 31.18 37.52 1.97
C ALA A 426 32.35 37.66 0.98
N PRO A 427 32.29 38.57 0.00
CA PRO A 427 33.37 38.77 -0.95
C PRO A 427 34.71 39.03 -0.27
N THR A 428 35.75 38.29 -0.66
CA THR A 428 37.11 38.56 -0.19
C THR A 428 37.72 39.64 -1.08
N VAL A 429 38.10 40.77 -0.47
CA VAL A 429 38.63 41.96 -1.17
C VAL A 429 40.08 42.20 -0.76
N ASP A 430 41.03 41.82 -1.60
CA ASP A 430 42.46 42.04 -1.36
C ASP A 430 43.00 43.17 -2.26
N LEU A 431 43.39 44.28 -1.63
CA LEU A 431 43.85 45.51 -2.29
C LEU A 431 45.38 45.48 -2.40
N MET A 432 45.85 45.01 -3.56
CA MET A 432 47.23 44.59 -3.82
C MET A 432 48.16 45.78 -4.14
N SER A 433 47.67 46.75 -4.92
CA SER A 433 48.41 47.98 -5.26
C SER A 433 47.63 49.20 -4.79
N PRO A 434 48.26 50.15 -4.07
CA PRO A 434 49.65 50.12 -3.61
C PRO A 434 49.91 49.14 -2.45
N GLY A 435 48.85 48.58 -1.83
CA GLY A 435 48.93 47.59 -0.74
C GLY A 435 49.48 48.11 0.60
N LYS A 436 49.68 49.44 0.72
CA LYS A 436 50.27 50.12 1.87
C LYS A 436 49.91 51.61 1.88
N GLU A 437 50.17 52.29 3.01
CA GLU A 437 50.12 53.74 3.07
C GLU A 437 51.03 54.38 2.03
N SER A 438 50.52 55.41 1.35
CA SER A 438 51.13 55.96 0.13
C SER A 438 51.07 57.48 0.10
N THR A 439 51.87 58.08 -0.78
CA THR A 439 51.97 59.53 -0.94
C THR A 439 51.89 59.89 -2.43
N ALA A 440 51.05 60.86 -2.79
CA ALA A 440 50.94 61.39 -4.14
C ALA A 440 50.69 62.90 -4.12
N SER A 441 51.00 63.61 -5.21
CA SER A 441 50.85 65.06 -5.28
C SER A 441 49.38 65.51 -5.29
N VAL A 442 49.09 66.72 -4.80
CA VAL A 442 47.74 67.34 -4.86
C VAL A 442 47.13 67.46 -6.27
N ASN A 443 47.91 67.28 -7.34
CA ASN A 443 47.45 67.25 -8.73
C ASN A 443 47.60 65.88 -9.42
N GLY A 444 48.08 64.86 -8.72
CA GLY A 444 48.39 63.54 -9.27
C GLY A 444 47.24 62.54 -9.22
N VAL A 445 47.59 61.29 -9.49
CA VAL A 445 46.71 60.11 -9.37
C VAL A 445 47.32 59.09 -8.40
N LEU A 446 46.48 58.25 -7.80
CA LEU A 446 46.90 56.99 -7.16
C LEU A 446 46.26 55.82 -7.89
N ASP A 447 47.07 55.00 -8.57
CA ASP A 447 46.63 53.73 -9.17
C ASP A 447 46.27 52.71 -8.10
N LEU A 448 45.14 52.02 -8.28
CA LEU A 448 44.61 51.02 -7.37
C LEU A 448 44.35 49.70 -8.11
N GLU A 449 44.97 48.61 -7.65
CA GLU A 449 44.71 47.25 -8.15
C GLU A 449 44.28 46.34 -7.01
N ALA A 450 43.16 45.62 -7.19
CA ALA A 450 42.65 44.70 -6.18
C ALA A 450 42.10 43.42 -6.81
N LYS A 451 42.29 42.31 -6.10
CA LYS A 451 41.71 41.01 -6.44
C LYS A 451 40.50 40.78 -5.54
N ILE A 452 39.36 40.53 -6.16
CA ILE A 452 38.11 40.23 -5.47
C ILE A 452 37.68 38.81 -5.86
N VAL A 453 37.25 38.01 -4.87
CA VAL A 453 36.84 36.61 -5.04
C VAL A 453 35.59 36.37 -4.20
N ASP A 454 34.63 35.64 -4.78
CA ASP A 454 33.32 35.33 -4.20
C ASP A 454 32.80 34.00 -4.77
N ASP A 455 31.95 33.26 -4.06
CA ASP A 455 31.49 31.92 -4.48
C ASP A 455 30.26 31.95 -5.40
N PHE A 456 29.38 32.96 -5.29
CA PHE A 456 28.25 33.16 -6.23
C PHE A 456 28.38 34.40 -7.13
N GLY A 457 29.25 35.34 -6.77
CA GLY A 457 29.84 36.33 -7.65
C GLY A 457 29.54 37.78 -7.27
N VAL A 458 30.54 38.64 -7.49
CA VAL A 458 30.51 40.07 -7.13
C VAL A 458 29.48 40.82 -7.98
N ASN A 459 28.49 41.44 -7.34
CA ASN A 459 27.46 42.24 -8.01
C ASN A 459 27.90 43.69 -8.23
N LYS A 460 28.72 44.22 -7.32
CA LYS A 460 29.06 45.64 -7.24
C LYS A 460 30.33 45.87 -6.42
N VAL A 461 31.12 46.86 -6.82
CA VAL A 461 32.32 47.29 -6.09
C VAL A 461 32.33 48.82 -6.00
N VAL A 462 32.68 49.34 -4.84
CA VAL A 462 32.68 50.77 -4.53
C VAL A 462 33.96 51.13 -3.79
N LEU A 463 34.72 52.10 -4.31
CA LEU A 463 35.80 52.75 -3.58
C LEU A 463 35.20 53.80 -2.64
N LYS A 464 35.41 53.60 -1.34
CA LYS A 464 35.09 54.55 -0.27
C LYS A 464 36.32 55.34 0.12
N MET A 465 36.13 56.61 0.44
CA MET A 465 37.18 57.56 0.76
C MET A 465 36.66 58.55 1.82
N ILE A 466 37.46 58.82 2.85
CA ILE A 466 37.21 59.87 3.84
C ILE A 466 38.45 60.76 3.89
N ALA A 467 38.28 62.07 3.70
CA ALA A 467 39.34 63.05 3.84
C ALA A 467 39.54 63.47 5.31
N SER A 468 40.76 63.88 5.63
CA SER A 468 41.15 64.41 6.96
C SER A 468 40.14 65.45 7.49
N GLY A 469 39.80 65.31 8.77
CA GLY A 469 38.66 66.01 9.39
C GLY A 469 37.32 65.29 9.17
N ASP A 470 37.35 63.96 9.05
CA ASP A 470 36.18 63.06 8.89
C ASP A 470 35.20 63.46 7.77
N ARG A 471 35.69 64.08 6.70
CA ARG A 471 34.84 64.55 5.59
C ARG A 471 34.66 63.42 4.55
N PRO A 472 33.46 62.84 4.39
CA PRO A 472 33.23 61.81 3.39
C PRO A 472 33.41 62.37 1.97
N LEU A 473 34.16 61.64 1.15
CA LEU A 473 34.29 61.90 -0.27
C LEU A 473 33.31 61.05 -1.07
N ARG A 474 32.88 61.57 -2.21
CA ARG A 474 31.92 60.91 -3.10
C ARG A 474 32.45 59.53 -3.52
N PRO A 475 31.74 58.43 -3.21
CA PRO A 475 32.20 57.09 -3.56
C PRO A 475 32.30 56.89 -5.07
N GLN A 476 33.33 56.18 -5.52
CA GLN A 476 33.49 55.79 -6.93
C GLN A 476 32.97 54.36 -7.13
N VAL A 477 31.99 54.18 -8.00
CA VAL A 477 31.43 52.86 -8.34
C VAL A 477 32.23 52.28 -9.50
N TYR A 478 32.69 51.04 -9.35
CA TYR A 478 33.53 50.37 -10.35
C TYR A 478 32.69 49.60 -11.38
N ARG A 479 32.56 50.20 -12.56
CA ARG A 479 31.73 49.75 -13.69
C ARG A 479 30.23 49.70 -13.32
N ASP A 480 29.37 49.49 -14.31
CA ASP A 480 27.95 49.23 -14.08
C ASP A 480 27.73 47.80 -13.57
N GLU A 481 26.74 47.57 -12.70
CA GLU A 481 26.34 46.24 -12.21
C GLU A 481 26.02 45.25 -13.37
N LYS A 482 25.61 45.78 -14.54
CA LYS A 482 25.37 45.00 -15.77
C LYS A 482 26.64 44.44 -16.40
N ALA A 483 27.81 45.03 -16.16
CA ALA A 483 29.11 44.57 -16.67
C ALA A 483 29.74 43.48 -15.78
N LEU A 484 29.22 43.27 -14.57
CA LEU A 484 29.68 42.22 -13.63
C LEU A 484 28.81 40.95 -13.68
N LYS A 485 27.66 41.02 -14.38
CA LYS A 485 26.71 39.92 -14.58
C LYS A 485 27.12 39.00 -15.72
N LEU A 486 27.00 37.69 -15.50
CA LEU A 486 27.26 36.67 -16.53
C LEU A 486 26.02 36.50 -17.44
N PRO A 487 26.18 36.52 -18.77
CA PRO A 487 25.12 36.16 -19.72
C PRO A 487 24.44 34.81 -19.44
N SER A 488 25.15 33.87 -18.82
CA SER A 488 24.62 32.56 -18.42
C SER A 488 23.65 32.57 -17.23
N GLY A 489 23.48 33.72 -16.56
CA GLY A 489 23.02 33.82 -15.17
C GLY A 489 24.18 33.73 -14.19
N GLY A 490 24.01 34.34 -13.01
CA GLY A 490 25.05 34.54 -11.99
C GLY A 490 25.94 35.77 -12.22
N ASN A 491 26.90 35.98 -11.33
CA ASN A 491 27.86 37.08 -11.35
C ASN A 491 29.31 36.56 -11.48
N LEU A 492 30.28 37.46 -11.65
CA LEU A 492 31.71 37.09 -11.72
C LEU A 492 32.25 36.56 -10.37
N PRO A 493 32.70 35.30 -10.28
CA PRO A 493 33.27 34.74 -9.04
C PRO A 493 34.69 35.23 -8.73
N SER A 494 35.38 35.85 -9.71
CA SER A 494 36.58 36.62 -9.43
C SER A 494 36.75 37.79 -10.39
N LEU A 495 37.12 38.92 -9.81
CA LEU A 495 37.22 40.22 -10.45
C LEU A 495 38.60 40.83 -10.15
N LEU A 496 39.32 41.25 -11.20
CA LEU A 496 40.51 42.08 -11.08
C LEU A 496 40.07 43.54 -11.23
N TYR A 497 39.90 44.21 -10.10
CA TYR A 497 39.64 45.64 -10.03
C TYR A 497 40.92 46.39 -10.44
N LYS A 498 40.79 47.35 -11.37
CA LYS A 498 41.83 48.34 -11.64
C LYS A 498 41.22 49.70 -11.95
N ASP A 499 41.48 50.67 -11.09
CA ASP A 499 40.99 52.05 -11.20
C ASP A 499 42.00 53.02 -10.56
N PHE A 500 41.72 54.32 -10.52
CA PHE A 500 42.63 55.31 -9.92
C PHE A 500 41.92 56.47 -9.23
N ILE A 501 42.48 56.94 -8.11
CA ILE A 501 42.03 58.16 -7.43
C ILE A 501 42.63 59.37 -8.14
N ASN A 502 41.82 60.11 -8.91
CA ASN A 502 42.21 61.43 -9.42
C ASN A 502 42.06 62.50 -8.33
N ILE A 503 43.17 62.88 -7.71
CA ILE A 503 43.21 63.79 -6.55
C ILE A 503 42.72 65.20 -6.92
N ALA A 504 43.04 65.64 -8.15
CA ALA A 504 42.64 66.94 -8.66
C ALA A 504 41.13 67.09 -8.94
N SER A 505 40.38 65.98 -8.99
CA SER A 505 38.93 65.98 -9.26
C SER A 505 38.10 65.31 -8.16
N LEU A 506 38.62 65.26 -6.92
CA LEU A 506 37.86 64.76 -5.78
C LEU A 506 36.63 65.64 -5.51
N GLN A 507 35.54 65.00 -5.10
CA GLN A 507 34.31 65.65 -4.66
C GLN A 507 33.98 65.15 -3.24
N ALA A 508 33.48 66.03 -2.39
CA ALA A 508 32.84 65.61 -1.15
C ALA A 508 31.44 65.02 -1.45
N GLU A 509 30.85 64.32 -0.48
CA GLU A 509 29.53 63.70 -0.64
C GLU A 509 28.40 64.74 -0.87
N ASP A 510 28.62 65.99 -0.46
CA ASP A 510 27.79 67.16 -0.78
C ASP A 510 27.87 67.63 -2.26
N GLY A 511 28.71 67.00 -3.08
CA GLY A 511 28.93 67.33 -4.49
C GLY A 511 29.90 68.48 -4.75
N LEU A 512 30.40 69.15 -3.72
CA LEU A 512 31.39 70.23 -3.85
C LEU A 512 32.78 69.65 -4.15
N ALA A 513 33.56 70.35 -4.98
CA ALA A 513 34.93 69.98 -5.27
C ALA A 513 35.81 70.04 -4.00
N TYR A 514 36.47 68.93 -3.67
CA TYR A 514 37.41 68.85 -2.57
C TYR A 514 38.80 69.27 -3.05
N LYS A 515 39.36 70.32 -2.45
CA LYS A 515 40.72 70.80 -2.74
C LYS A 515 41.71 70.15 -1.77
N ALA A 516 42.42 69.13 -2.25
CA ALA A 516 43.54 68.54 -1.53
C ALA A 516 44.63 69.61 -1.24
N THR A 517 45.19 69.57 -0.04
CA THR A 517 46.27 70.48 0.40
C THR A 517 47.47 69.65 0.86
N SER A 518 48.70 70.09 0.54
CA SER A 518 49.92 69.39 0.98
C SER A 518 49.94 69.20 2.49
N GLY A 519 50.33 68.01 2.95
CA GLY A 519 50.32 67.61 4.35
C GLY A 519 48.96 67.17 4.92
N SER A 520 47.86 67.30 4.17
CA SER A 520 46.59 66.62 4.50
C SER A 520 46.53 65.22 3.88
N TYR A 521 45.53 64.41 4.25
CA TYR A 521 45.41 63.01 3.82
C TYR A 521 43.96 62.63 3.51
N LEU A 522 43.77 61.50 2.84
CA LEU A 522 42.52 60.73 2.82
C LEU A 522 42.79 59.27 3.19
N ASP A 523 41.82 58.64 3.83
CA ASP A 523 41.80 57.20 4.09
C ASP A 523 40.81 56.52 3.13
N TYR A 524 41.22 55.42 2.50
CA TYR A 524 40.45 54.75 1.45
C TYR A 524 40.40 53.23 1.61
N TRP A 525 39.31 52.63 1.15
CA TRP A 525 39.09 51.19 1.11
C TRP A 525 38.08 50.81 0.04
N LEU A 526 38.14 49.56 -0.42
CA LEU A 526 37.15 48.97 -1.32
C LEU A 526 36.09 48.23 -0.52
N GLU A 527 34.83 48.41 -0.92
CA GLU A 527 33.69 47.62 -0.49
C GLU A 527 33.15 46.84 -1.70
N ALA A 528 32.91 45.54 -1.53
CA ALA A 528 32.35 44.67 -2.56
C ALA A 528 31.08 44.01 -2.04
N GLU A 529 30.01 44.08 -2.82
CA GLU A 529 28.69 43.53 -2.51
C GLU A 529 28.46 42.30 -3.42
N ASP A 530 28.06 41.19 -2.81
CA ASP A 530 27.75 39.95 -3.52
C ASP A 530 26.41 40.03 -4.27
N ALA A 531 25.98 38.89 -4.83
CA ALA A 531 24.70 38.75 -5.49
C ALA A 531 23.55 38.31 -4.56
N CYS A 532 23.79 38.14 -3.26
CA CYS A 532 22.93 37.36 -2.37
C CYS A 532 21.60 38.06 -2.07
N ASP A 533 20.50 37.39 -2.39
CA ASP A 533 19.14 37.87 -2.09
C ASP A 533 18.51 37.19 -0.85
N PHE A 534 19.30 36.46 -0.04
CA PHE A 534 18.79 35.77 1.15
C PHE A 534 19.79 35.58 2.32
N PRO A 535 19.58 36.22 3.49
CA PRO A 535 18.49 37.16 3.82
C PRO A 535 18.71 38.58 3.29
N LYS A 536 19.93 38.89 2.83
CA LYS A 536 20.39 40.18 2.28
C LYS A 536 21.78 39.97 1.62
N PRO A 537 22.28 40.93 0.82
CA PRO A 537 23.64 40.88 0.32
C PRO A 537 24.70 40.87 1.43
N ASN A 538 25.79 40.14 1.22
CA ASN A 538 26.99 40.23 2.05
C ASN A 538 27.94 41.32 1.53
N LEU A 539 28.74 41.87 2.44
CA LEU A 539 29.61 43.02 2.17
C LEU A 539 31.06 42.70 2.55
N GLY A 540 31.87 42.43 1.54
CA GLY A 540 33.32 42.36 1.63
C GLY A 540 33.93 43.75 1.80
N LYS A 541 35.02 43.86 2.57
CA LYS A 541 35.80 45.11 2.70
C LYS A 541 37.29 44.83 2.66
N SER A 542 38.05 45.68 1.97
CA SER A 542 39.51 45.66 2.04
C SER A 542 40.04 46.18 3.37
N LYS A 543 41.34 46.03 3.58
CA LYS A 543 42.09 46.88 4.52
C LYS A 543 41.89 48.35 4.13
N VAL A 544 41.85 49.24 5.13
CA VAL A 544 41.91 50.70 4.93
C VAL A 544 43.38 51.10 4.79
N PHE A 545 43.68 51.97 3.83
CA PHE A 545 45.01 52.55 3.67
C PHE A 545 44.93 54.08 3.65
N ARG A 546 46.00 54.73 4.11
CA ARG A 546 46.15 56.19 4.06
C ARG A 546 46.85 56.64 2.79
N LEU A 547 46.33 57.67 2.15
CA LEU A 547 46.98 58.44 1.09
C LEU A 547 47.28 59.85 1.63
N THR A 548 48.56 60.18 1.76
CA THR A 548 49.02 61.52 2.15
C THR A 548 49.24 62.37 0.90
N PHE A 549 48.81 63.64 0.92
CA PHE A 549 49.04 64.56 -0.18
C PHE A 549 50.38 65.27 -0.03
N ALA A 550 51.23 65.14 -1.05
CA ALA A 550 52.45 65.91 -1.22
C ALA A 550 52.24 67.17 -2.08
N ASP A 551 53.27 68.00 -2.18
CA ASP A 551 53.30 69.20 -3.01
C ASP A 551 52.96 68.92 -4.48
N ARG A 552 52.56 69.96 -5.21
CA ARG A 552 52.14 69.87 -6.61
C ARG A 552 53.30 69.38 -7.49
N ALA A 553 53.09 68.27 -8.20
CA ALA A 553 54.03 67.78 -9.20
C ALA A 553 54.00 68.67 -10.47
N PRO A 554 55.04 68.68 -11.32
CA PRO A 554 54.99 69.37 -12.60
C PRO A 554 53.78 68.91 -13.44
N ASP A 555 53.06 69.86 -14.05
CA ASP A 555 51.79 69.53 -14.72
C ASP A 555 51.97 68.61 -15.95
N GLU A 556 53.13 68.66 -16.61
CA GLU A 556 53.59 67.68 -17.60
C GLU A 556 53.59 66.24 -17.06
N GLN A 557 54.06 66.05 -15.82
CA GLN A 557 54.17 64.73 -15.18
C GLN A 557 52.80 64.25 -14.72
N ALA A 558 52.06 65.09 -13.98
CA ALA A 558 50.72 64.76 -13.50
C ALA A 558 49.75 64.43 -14.64
N LYS A 559 49.88 65.10 -15.80
CA LYS A 559 49.11 64.79 -17.01
C LYS A 559 49.49 63.42 -17.59
N LYS A 560 50.78 63.09 -17.70
CA LYS A 560 51.26 61.78 -18.19
C LYS A 560 50.83 60.63 -17.29
N ASP A 561 50.94 60.79 -15.97
CA ASP A 561 50.52 59.77 -15.00
C ASP A 561 49.01 59.53 -15.08
N LYS A 562 48.20 60.58 -15.21
CA LYS A 562 46.75 60.47 -15.42
C LYS A 562 46.38 59.84 -16.77
N GLU A 563 47.07 60.20 -17.85
CA GLU A 563 46.85 59.62 -19.19
C GLU A 563 47.19 58.12 -19.21
N LYS A 564 48.28 57.74 -18.54
CA LYS A 564 48.65 56.34 -18.33
C LYS A 564 47.61 55.58 -17.49
N ALA A 565 47.18 56.14 -16.35
CA ALA A 565 46.17 55.50 -15.48
C ALA A 565 44.83 55.27 -16.21
N GLU A 566 44.42 56.23 -17.05
CA GLU A 566 43.27 56.08 -17.94
C GLU A 566 43.45 55.00 -19.02
N GLU A 567 44.65 54.84 -19.57
CA GLU A 567 44.94 53.77 -20.54
C GLU A 567 44.96 52.39 -19.86
N ASP A 568 45.70 52.26 -18.75
CA ASP A 568 45.82 51.03 -17.96
C ASP A 568 44.43 50.52 -17.50
N LYS A 569 43.53 51.42 -17.10
CA LYS A 569 42.13 51.09 -16.80
C LYS A 569 41.39 50.53 -18.02
N LYS A 570 41.42 51.26 -19.15
CA LYS A 570 40.76 50.83 -20.40
C LYS A 570 41.30 49.50 -20.91
N GLN A 571 42.60 49.26 -20.81
CA GLN A 571 43.23 47.98 -21.14
C GLN A 571 42.75 46.85 -20.21
N ASN A 572 42.58 47.10 -18.90
CA ASN A 572 42.07 46.08 -17.97
C ASN A 572 40.59 45.74 -18.25
N GLU A 573 39.75 46.75 -18.48
CA GLU A 573 38.34 46.56 -18.85
C GLU A 573 38.20 45.73 -20.13
N GLN A 574 39.00 46.02 -21.16
CA GLN A 574 39.04 45.23 -22.40
C GLN A 574 39.48 43.77 -22.17
N LYS A 575 40.56 43.55 -21.39
CA LYS A 575 41.05 42.20 -21.05
C LYS A 575 40.01 41.41 -20.24
N GLN A 576 39.29 42.06 -19.33
CA GLN A 576 38.19 41.47 -18.57
C GLN A 576 37.02 41.08 -19.49
N ASP A 577 36.61 41.97 -20.39
CA ASP A 577 35.48 41.74 -21.29
C ASP A 577 35.77 40.68 -22.37
N GLU A 578 37.02 40.54 -22.79
CA GLU A 578 37.47 39.39 -23.59
C GLU A 578 37.43 38.08 -22.81
N LYS A 579 37.92 38.07 -21.55
CA LYS A 579 37.88 36.88 -20.70
C LYS A 579 36.44 36.41 -20.47
N LEU A 580 35.54 37.36 -20.15
CA LEU A 580 34.10 37.13 -20.06
C LEU A 580 33.54 36.46 -21.32
N LYS A 581 33.84 36.98 -22.51
CA LYS A 581 33.35 36.40 -23.79
C LYS A 581 33.84 34.95 -23.98
N LYS A 582 35.13 34.70 -23.73
CA LYS A 582 35.75 33.37 -23.86
C LYS A 582 35.15 32.35 -22.86
N GLU A 583 34.95 32.75 -21.61
CA GLU A 583 34.37 31.87 -20.58
C GLU A 583 32.89 31.54 -20.86
N ASN A 584 32.10 32.50 -21.38
CA ASN A 584 30.71 32.24 -21.77
C ASN A 584 30.61 31.26 -22.95
N GLN A 585 31.49 31.37 -23.96
CA GLN A 585 31.54 30.43 -25.08
C GLN A 585 31.78 28.99 -24.61
N GLN A 586 32.76 28.79 -23.73
CA GLN A 586 33.06 27.46 -23.14
C GLN A 586 31.87 26.90 -22.33
N ARG A 587 31.20 27.74 -21.53
CA ARG A 587 29.99 27.32 -20.77
C ARG A 587 28.81 26.98 -21.69
N GLU A 588 28.66 27.66 -22.83
CA GLU A 588 27.63 27.33 -23.83
C GLU A 588 27.90 26.02 -24.57
N GLU A 589 29.16 25.70 -24.86
CA GLU A 589 29.56 24.43 -25.46
C GLU A 589 29.30 23.26 -24.50
N GLN A 590 29.67 23.41 -23.22
CA GLN A 590 29.37 22.42 -22.18
C GLN A 590 27.86 22.18 -22.01
N LYS A 591 27.02 23.23 -22.06
CA LYS A 591 25.55 23.09 -22.01
C LYS A 591 24.96 22.36 -23.23
N LYS A 592 25.70 22.22 -24.33
CA LYS A 592 25.26 21.52 -25.56
C LYS A 592 25.65 20.03 -25.59
N ASN A 593 26.58 19.57 -24.74
CA ASN A 593 27.06 18.18 -24.74
C ASN A 593 27.09 17.56 -23.32
N PRO A 594 25.94 17.12 -22.74
CA PRO A 594 25.85 16.73 -21.33
C PRO A 594 26.55 15.40 -20.95
N GLN A 595 27.23 14.74 -21.87
CA GLN A 595 27.56 13.31 -21.76
C GLN A 595 28.93 13.03 -21.10
N ASP A 596 29.83 14.02 -21.07
CA ASP A 596 31.18 13.90 -20.50
C ASP A 596 31.23 14.16 -18.97
N GLN A 597 30.16 14.70 -18.39
CA GLN A 597 30.11 15.20 -17.00
C GLN A 597 30.16 14.09 -15.93
N LYS A 598 30.34 12.82 -16.31
CA LYS A 598 30.34 11.67 -15.40
C LYS A 598 31.72 11.23 -14.89
N ASN A 599 32.79 11.91 -15.30
CA ASN A 599 34.18 11.49 -15.04
C ASN A 599 35.05 12.56 -14.33
N SER A 600 34.46 13.68 -13.90
CA SER A 600 35.16 14.82 -13.28
C SER A 600 35.07 14.89 -11.75
N ASP A 601 33.99 14.39 -11.16
CA ASP A 601 33.58 14.74 -9.79
C ASP A 601 34.43 14.08 -8.68
N GLU A 602 35.27 13.08 -9.01
CA GLU A 602 36.19 12.45 -8.05
C GLU A 602 37.51 13.21 -7.82
N LYS A 603 37.73 14.37 -8.48
CA LYS A 603 38.99 15.15 -8.36
C LYS A 603 38.82 16.64 -8.04
N GLN A 604 37.91 16.98 -7.12
CA GLN A 604 37.86 18.34 -6.56
C GLN A 604 37.52 18.43 -5.06
N GLN A 605 38.23 17.65 -4.23
CA GLN A 605 38.49 18.08 -2.85
C GLN A 605 39.52 19.24 -2.85
N PRO A 606 39.26 20.38 -2.19
CA PRO A 606 40.21 21.48 -2.09
C PRO A 606 41.32 21.17 -1.07
N GLY A 607 42.34 20.43 -1.49
CA GLY A 607 43.54 20.15 -0.69
C GLY A 607 44.47 21.36 -0.56
N GLN A 608 44.99 21.60 0.64
CA GLN A 608 45.99 22.65 0.89
C GLN A 608 47.36 22.28 0.31
N GLN A 609 47.77 22.95 -0.77
CA GLN A 609 49.15 23.01 -1.28
C GLN A 609 49.26 24.18 -2.28
N GLY A 610 50.21 25.12 -2.17
CA GLY A 610 51.15 25.39 -1.08
C GLY A 610 52.15 26.47 -1.53
N GLU A 611 52.46 27.45 -0.69
CA GLU A 611 53.41 28.50 -1.06
C GLU A 611 54.86 27.98 -1.06
N LYS A 612 55.53 28.13 -2.21
CA LYS A 612 57.00 28.16 -2.31
C LYS A 612 57.40 29.54 -2.81
N ALA A 613 57.80 30.40 -1.89
CA ALA A 613 58.53 31.62 -2.23
C ALA A 613 60.02 31.31 -2.36
N GLU A 614 60.64 31.71 -3.46
CA GLU A 614 62.10 31.81 -3.54
C GLU A 614 62.54 33.19 -3.01
N GLY A 615 63.47 33.20 -2.06
CA GLY A 615 64.05 34.42 -1.48
C GLY A 615 65.48 34.15 -1.07
N LYS A 616 66.42 34.98 -1.54
CA LYS A 616 67.86 34.79 -1.34
C LYS A 616 68.39 35.55 -0.11
N GLU A 617 69.44 34.96 0.47
CA GLU A 617 70.59 35.62 1.12
C GLU A 617 70.32 36.63 2.27
N SER A 618 70.80 36.31 3.48
CA SER A 618 71.77 37.14 4.22
C SER A 618 72.34 36.49 5.50
N ALA A 619 73.65 36.69 5.69
CA ALA A 619 74.40 36.83 6.96
C ALA A 619 74.13 35.90 8.18
N ASP A 620 74.93 34.82 8.27
CA ASP A 620 75.96 34.51 9.29
C ASP A 620 75.88 35.03 10.77
N LYS A 621 76.34 34.15 11.69
CA LYS A 621 76.85 34.32 13.09
C LYS A 621 75.95 34.32 14.35
N ALA A 622 76.56 33.70 15.39
CA ALA A 622 76.24 33.66 16.84
C ALA A 622 74.94 32.96 17.26
N ASP A 623 74.83 32.27 18.41
CA ASP A 623 75.81 31.78 19.41
C ASP A 623 75.30 30.38 19.87
N GLY A 624 76.06 29.44 20.45
CA GLY A 624 76.76 29.56 21.73
C GLY A 624 75.84 29.27 22.92
N GLY A 625 75.69 27.99 23.32
CA GLY A 625 74.85 27.63 24.48
C GLY A 625 74.73 26.13 24.75
N ASN A 626 75.41 25.64 25.79
CA ASN A 626 75.34 24.26 26.27
C ASN A 626 75.13 24.24 27.79
N GLN A 627 74.03 23.66 28.28
CA GLN A 627 73.88 22.99 29.58
C GLN A 627 72.45 22.49 29.83
N GLY A 628 72.28 21.45 30.66
CA GLY A 628 70.96 20.97 31.11
C GLY A 628 70.93 19.48 31.48
N GLU A 629 71.40 19.12 32.68
CA GLU A 629 71.34 17.73 33.17
C GLU A 629 69.95 17.31 33.69
N GLY A 630 69.62 16.02 33.55
CA GLY A 630 68.45 15.40 34.20
C GLY A 630 68.55 13.87 34.24
N LYS A 631 68.64 13.27 35.44
CA LYS A 631 68.78 11.81 35.68
C LYS A 631 67.60 11.23 36.46
N GLY A 632 67.36 9.93 36.27
CA GLY A 632 66.45 9.07 37.09
C GLY A 632 65.27 8.55 36.27
N GLN A 633 65.08 7.24 36.04
CA GLN A 633 64.74 6.15 37.00
C GLN A 633 63.34 6.35 37.62
N GLU A 634 62.43 5.37 37.68
CA GLU A 634 62.52 3.89 37.61
C GLU A 634 61.39 3.27 36.69
N LYS A 635 61.09 1.96 36.56
CA LYS A 635 61.55 0.70 37.21
C LYS A 635 61.20 -0.56 36.37
N SER A 636 61.88 -1.67 36.71
CA SER A 636 61.48 -3.09 36.51
C SER A 636 61.48 -3.72 35.10
N LYS A 637 61.64 -5.05 35.10
CA LYS A 637 61.78 -5.96 33.96
C LYS A 637 60.75 -7.10 34.06
N ASN A 638 60.54 -7.80 32.94
CA ASN A 638 60.70 -9.25 32.72
C ASN A 638 60.20 -9.57 31.28
N ASP A 639 60.71 -10.55 30.52
CA ASP A 639 61.73 -11.56 30.81
C ASP A 639 62.58 -11.96 29.57
N GLU A 640 63.55 -12.83 29.85
CA GLU A 640 64.38 -13.73 29.01
C GLU A 640 63.87 -14.18 27.61
N LYS A 641 64.67 -14.67 26.65
CA LYS A 641 66.15 -14.76 26.40
C LYS A 641 66.36 -15.24 24.94
N GLY A 642 67.47 -14.88 24.30
CA GLY A 642 67.91 -15.52 23.04
C GLY A 642 69.33 -15.10 22.62
N LYS A 643 70.31 -16.00 22.74
CA LYS A 643 71.72 -15.74 22.37
C LYS A 643 72.03 -16.23 20.95
N GLY A 644 72.84 -15.46 20.22
CA GLY A 644 73.45 -15.89 18.94
C GLY A 644 74.61 -14.98 18.54
N ASN A 645 75.83 -15.52 18.56
CA ASN A 645 77.12 -14.90 18.21
C ASN A 645 77.75 -15.81 17.09
N PRO A 646 78.82 -15.44 16.36
CA PRO A 646 79.23 -14.15 15.79
C PRO A 646 79.78 -14.27 14.32
N ASP A 647 80.45 -13.21 13.87
CA ASP A 647 81.73 -13.20 13.11
C ASP A 647 81.86 -13.26 11.57
N ASN A 648 82.67 -12.29 11.10
CA ASN A 648 83.71 -12.30 10.06
C ASN A 648 83.41 -12.08 8.55
N LYS A 649 84.06 -11.02 8.04
CA LYS A 649 84.85 -10.87 6.79
C LYS A 649 84.24 -11.28 5.43
N GLY A 650 84.28 -10.33 4.50
CA GLY A 650 84.17 -10.56 3.06
C GLY A 650 84.45 -9.28 2.25
N ASN A 651 85.72 -8.94 2.04
CA ASN A 651 86.16 -7.82 1.19
C ASN A 651 86.26 -8.29 -0.27
N ASP A 652 85.88 -7.46 -1.26
CA ASP A 652 86.73 -7.13 -2.44
C ASP A 652 86.04 -6.44 -3.64
N LYS A 653 86.89 -5.72 -4.41
CA LYS A 653 86.87 -5.45 -5.87
C LYS A 653 85.93 -4.38 -6.47
N ASP A 654 86.56 -3.22 -6.74
CA ASP A 654 86.87 -2.70 -8.09
C ASP A 654 85.78 -2.68 -9.20
N ALA A 655 85.52 -1.49 -9.76
CA ALA A 655 86.15 -1.07 -11.03
C ALA A 655 85.80 0.36 -11.53
N LYS A 656 86.86 1.16 -11.71
CA LYS A 656 87.16 2.13 -12.79
C LYS A 656 86.19 3.25 -13.25
N ASN A 657 86.60 4.48 -12.90
CA ASN A 657 87.05 5.59 -13.80
C ASN A 657 86.17 6.11 -14.99
N ASP A 658 85.79 7.39 -14.88
CA ASP A 658 86.22 8.54 -15.74
C ASP A 658 85.80 8.68 -17.24
N PRO A 659 85.86 9.89 -17.86
CA PRO A 659 85.49 11.23 -17.34
C PRO A 659 84.83 12.18 -18.40
N MET A 660 84.44 13.39 -17.95
CA MET A 660 84.45 14.71 -18.65
C MET A 660 84.05 14.86 -20.14
N GLY A 661 83.14 15.80 -20.42
CA GLY A 661 82.93 16.42 -21.75
C GLY A 661 82.04 17.67 -21.68
N ASN A 662 82.53 18.83 -22.17
CA ASN A 662 81.92 20.15 -21.94
C ASN A 662 80.86 20.58 -23.00
N ASN A 663 79.84 21.26 -22.50
CA ASN A 663 79.13 22.45 -23.03
C ASN A 663 78.44 22.56 -24.42
N GLU A 664 77.42 23.42 -24.37
CA GLU A 664 76.90 24.38 -25.37
C GLU A 664 75.72 24.03 -26.30
N ASP A 665 74.87 25.06 -26.45
CA ASP A 665 73.70 25.30 -27.31
C ASP A 665 72.64 24.21 -27.59
N PHE A 666 71.51 24.33 -26.87
CA PHE A 666 70.19 23.90 -27.34
C PHE A 666 69.19 25.07 -27.30
N LYS A 667 68.97 25.73 -28.44
CA LYS A 667 67.96 26.80 -28.58
C LYS A 667 67.14 26.74 -29.88
N ASP A 668 67.17 25.61 -30.57
CA ASP A 668 66.72 25.49 -31.97
C ASP A 668 65.79 24.28 -32.24
N GLN A 669 65.21 23.67 -31.19
CA GLN A 669 64.37 22.47 -31.32
C GLN A 669 62.86 22.74 -31.30
N GLU A 670 62.40 23.90 -30.83
CA GLU A 670 60.96 24.23 -30.77
C GLU A 670 60.42 24.82 -32.09
N LYS A 671 61.31 25.26 -32.99
CA LYS A 671 60.95 25.91 -34.26
C LYS A 671 60.74 24.96 -35.44
N ARG A 672 60.79 23.65 -35.23
CA ARG A 672 60.77 22.61 -36.28
C ARG A 672 59.52 21.74 -36.34
N LEU A 673 58.53 21.95 -35.47
CA LEU A 673 57.31 21.13 -35.45
C LEU A 673 56.12 21.74 -36.22
N ASN A 674 56.10 23.06 -36.43
CA ASN A 674 54.96 23.76 -37.03
C ASN A 674 54.97 23.86 -38.57
N ASP A 675 56.12 23.64 -39.23
CA ASP A 675 56.23 23.72 -40.70
C ASP A 675 55.82 22.41 -41.42
N ALA A 676 55.40 21.37 -40.68
CA ALA A 676 55.18 20.02 -41.20
C ALA A 676 53.77 19.72 -41.76
N LEU A 677 52.81 20.64 -41.66
CA LEU A 677 51.40 20.44 -42.07
C LEU A 677 50.90 21.39 -43.16
N ALA A 678 51.77 22.19 -43.77
CA ALA A 678 51.40 23.25 -44.72
C ALA A 678 51.78 22.95 -46.19
N LYS A 679 51.28 21.85 -46.77
CA LYS A 679 51.16 21.65 -48.24
C LYS A 679 50.38 20.40 -48.63
N ASN A 680 49.17 20.57 -49.19
CA ASN A 680 48.71 19.92 -50.43
C ASN A 680 47.30 20.43 -50.82
N ASN A 681 47.27 21.36 -51.77
CA ASN A 681 46.18 21.66 -52.70
C ASN A 681 46.71 21.24 -54.11
N PRO A 682 45.94 21.06 -55.21
CA PRO A 682 44.64 21.68 -55.57
C PRO A 682 43.65 20.64 -56.19
N ASP A 683 42.61 20.88 -57.02
CA ASP A 683 41.89 22.03 -57.64
C ASP A 683 40.52 21.49 -58.18
N ASN A 684 39.51 22.21 -58.70
CA ASN A 684 39.11 23.64 -58.77
C ASN A 684 37.58 23.70 -59.01
N SER A 685 36.95 24.88 -58.85
CA SER A 685 35.63 25.29 -59.39
C SER A 685 34.35 24.55 -58.91
N GLY A 686 33.17 25.18 -58.84
CA GLY A 686 32.89 26.62 -58.92
C GLY A 686 31.40 26.98 -59.05
N LYS A 687 31.08 28.22 -58.63
CA LYS A 687 29.93 29.07 -59.00
C LYS A 687 28.48 28.77 -58.53
N ASP A 688 27.99 29.79 -57.82
CA ASP A 688 26.74 30.56 -58.05
C ASP A 688 25.34 30.06 -57.59
N ASP A 689 24.77 30.90 -56.72
CA ASP A 689 23.39 31.44 -56.70
C ASP A 689 22.18 30.75 -56.00
N LYS A 690 21.60 31.55 -55.07
CA LYS A 690 20.17 31.83 -54.81
C LYS A 690 19.24 30.79 -54.10
N ASN A 691 18.93 31.18 -52.86
CA ASN A 691 17.64 31.11 -52.13
C ASN A 691 16.38 31.42 -53.01
N PRO A 692 15.09 31.15 -52.61
CA PRO A 692 14.62 30.66 -51.30
C PRO A 692 13.37 29.70 -51.31
N MET A 693 12.81 29.45 -50.11
CA MET A 693 11.40 29.10 -49.78
C MET A 693 10.73 27.82 -50.35
N GLY A 694 10.49 26.84 -49.46
CA GLY A 694 9.22 26.81 -48.70
C GLY A 694 8.16 25.73 -48.99
N LYS A 695 7.31 25.53 -47.95
CA LYS A 695 6.03 24.78 -47.86
C LYS A 695 6.04 23.25 -47.70
N ASP A 696 5.47 22.82 -46.58
CA ASP A 696 4.74 21.55 -46.39
C ASP A 696 3.55 21.44 -47.38
N PRO A 697 3.01 20.22 -47.63
CA PRO A 697 1.98 19.73 -46.72
C PRO A 697 1.96 18.21 -46.45
N ALA A 698 1.64 17.89 -45.18
CA ALA A 698 0.68 16.90 -44.67
C ALA A 698 0.37 15.55 -45.40
N ASP A 699 0.21 14.53 -44.54
CA ASP A 699 -0.70 13.38 -44.64
C ASP A 699 -0.58 12.37 -45.79
N LYS A 700 -0.29 11.12 -45.40
CA LYS A 700 -1.25 10.02 -45.61
C LYS A 700 -1.10 8.84 -44.65
N LYS A 701 -2.25 8.28 -44.24
CA LYS A 701 -2.40 6.96 -43.62
C LYS A 701 -2.32 5.84 -44.67
N GLY A 702 -2.04 4.61 -44.23
CA GLY A 702 -2.03 3.39 -45.05
C GLY A 702 -1.07 2.36 -44.45
N ASP A 703 -1.41 1.64 -43.37
CA ASP A 703 -2.23 0.42 -43.36
C ASP A 703 -1.83 -0.64 -44.40
N SER A 704 -1.02 -1.62 -43.96
CA SER A 704 -1.11 -3.07 -44.25
C SER A 704 -0.01 -3.79 -43.44
N LYS A 705 -0.29 -4.86 -42.68
CA LYS A 705 -0.30 -6.26 -43.18
C LYS A 705 0.81 -6.49 -44.22
N GLY A 706 1.98 -7.03 -43.90
CA GLY A 706 2.20 -8.16 -43.00
C GLY A 706 2.00 -9.46 -43.77
N ASN A 707 3.07 -10.19 -44.02
CA ASN A 707 3.05 -11.52 -44.61
C ASN A 707 4.16 -12.38 -43.97
N GLU A 708 3.91 -13.67 -43.90
CA GLU A 708 4.84 -14.67 -43.37
C GLU A 708 5.91 -15.01 -44.42
N ASN A 709 7.10 -15.44 -43.97
CA ASN A 709 7.56 -16.75 -44.41
C ASN A 709 8.52 -17.41 -43.40
N LYS A 710 8.87 -18.66 -43.68
CA LYS A 710 9.29 -19.69 -42.73
C LYS A 710 10.59 -20.37 -43.16
N ASP A 711 11.18 -21.11 -42.21
CA ASP A 711 12.19 -22.17 -42.41
C ASP A 711 13.58 -21.69 -42.94
N ASN A 712 14.71 -22.39 -42.76
CA ASN A 712 14.93 -23.75 -42.23
C ASN A 712 16.36 -23.99 -41.64
N ALA A 713 16.48 -25.01 -40.78
CA ALA A 713 17.60 -25.95 -40.56
C ALA A 713 19.04 -25.52 -40.12
N GLY A 714 19.68 -26.41 -39.33
CA GLY A 714 21.14 -26.47 -39.05
C GLY A 714 21.55 -25.93 -37.67
N LYS A 715 21.71 -26.67 -36.56
CA LYS A 715 22.16 -28.05 -36.23
C LYS A 715 23.69 -28.18 -35.98
N ASN A 716 24.05 -28.56 -34.74
CA ASN A 716 25.39 -28.97 -34.24
C ASN A 716 26.46 -27.84 -34.18
N ASP A 717 27.54 -27.88 -33.36
CA ASP A 717 28.15 -28.98 -32.56
C ASP A 717 28.64 -28.52 -31.16
N ALA A 718 29.24 -29.43 -30.36
CA ALA A 718 29.55 -29.22 -28.93
C ALA A 718 31.06 -29.24 -28.54
N LYS A 719 31.42 -28.43 -27.52
CA LYS A 719 32.59 -28.52 -26.59
C LYS A 719 32.49 -27.33 -25.59
N GLY A 720 32.89 -27.42 -24.31
CA GLY A 720 33.30 -28.57 -23.49
C GLY A 720 34.32 -28.18 -22.41
N LEU A 721 34.17 -28.72 -21.19
CA LEU A 721 35.08 -28.63 -20.01
C LEU A 721 35.13 -27.27 -19.27
N ASP A 722 35.51 -27.16 -17.99
CA ASP A 722 35.40 -28.04 -16.79
C ASP A 722 35.86 -27.25 -15.53
N LYS A 723 35.46 -27.69 -14.33
CA LYS A 723 35.98 -27.30 -12.98
C LYS A 723 35.62 -25.87 -12.49
N ASN A 724 35.61 -25.57 -11.18
CA ASN A 724 35.94 -26.40 -10.02
C ASN A 724 35.04 -26.11 -8.80
N MET A 725 34.90 -27.08 -7.90
CA MET A 725 34.26 -26.92 -6.58
C MET A 725 35.33 -26.67 -5.50
N PRO A 726 34.96 -26.23 -4.29
CA PRO A 726 35.33 -27.05 -3.13
C PRO A 726 34.24 -27.18 -2.04
N LYS A 727 34.19 -28.37 -1.45
CA LYS A 727 33.85 -28.56 -0.02
C LYS A 727 35.19 -28.42 0.75
N GLY A 728 35.28 -28.00 2.01
CA GLY A 728 34.27 -27.80 3.05
C GLY A 728 34.72 -28.56 4.32
N ASN A 729 34.67 -27.94 5.51
CA ASN A 729 34.92 -28.58 6.81
C ASN A 729 34.57 -27.62 7.97
N ASP A 730 33.97 -28.16 9.03
CA ASP A 730 34.00 -27.57 10.38
C ASP A 730 35.40 -27.79 11.02
N PRO A 731 35.75 -27.13 12.14
CA PRO A 731 35.41 -27.75 13.43
C PRO A 731 35.21 -26.81 14.65
N LYS A 732 34.40 -27.31 15.60
CA LYS A 732 34.21 -26.88 17.01
C LYS A 732 33.40 -25.60 17.27
#